data_AF-A0AAE0MJ70-F1
#
_entry.id   AF-A0AAE0MJ70-F1
#
_cell.length_a   1.000
_cell.length_b   1.000
_cell.length_c   1.000
_cell.angle_alpha   90.00
_cell.angle_beta   90.00
_cell.angle_gamma   90.00
#
_symmetry.space_group_name_H-M   'P 1'
#
loop_
_entity.id
_entity.type
_entity.pdbx_description
1 polymer ?
#
loop_
_entity_poly.entity_id
_entity_poly.type
_entity_poly.pdbx_seq_one_letter_code
_entity_poly.pdbx_strand_id
1 'polypeptide(L)'
;MSSIGRIAGSTVSMTNENTVALVNINLDFSLWRCDPAPEFLPIGSALTVGRKKEAETGQSHRTACKLGFLFHELIPDVPKLIKAYGRRVSEILASPDINPQGTESDGPFKPFIGADCTSIWAAATSGSASIGALLLACMLADSFDAKVATATWVEIVEERKRRVQADVDAQKLVNPHTAAAAQQEFTREELASWDTSVRSWLPRAATSMSFRRTQFALISDNLTIPYPRGGSTYETVMLTWRRAMEVLEKLLDNLPQQACDRAVICGIRSWHLYPDLLVFQTEATKVSFNDPLFPNSGILSLGLEYKGKPAEGFVSWSLALSHLKYYGDPVPVRSSEQLSRVRMSQLWLVTLGAIFSQWNIPYTSFNTALAWFQELGKKLNPVHDQRHKLSWLLQLCTAATDLDGDEGQVAPLLVKYGWRRGARFLGDKAHHGMREPFFGLCNPHIMGSLDHKADVECGIEYLRRVSSILHLGEEDAVIEYHGNLLGHDYRELATVHPIEYHLAERGDVSRGEMSAPKRHARWLHYRVPDDPMGEAEFERAVDERRREIEAMGESCKIVVGEEYMLSARPKSDDKRKSLWRNPPNLFQKRSPVELRHFTGPWEFTITSFDLWVIDKPVDSVHLQPLTPAQLKVGLGKLVTPEQGLTWLRGMASTEKLLGYFLAIVNYHPTVTLSISGQQVQKRNASRGLKRKHSAQQDVHTVDTTNESILDHGMAAFKKEPDVDKGDPTGCFLLITAHIHRPTNWLLSLRSLEIATQVYKTLPGATVSCEVAEQELLKARWLPVSITNMIQAEANIIRHFKDAASISVAQHLSKMTRAQCFACVAMFQSGRFNIDPEKLNEVVALCSEDSIFVAEILLSDPSADPSRLGIRHMVGNIGKTGMTFMVSPLEPRIRPLGHDASLVSHRGYDGAHGNSFKGTSLHLSFTTWTMPLEWENTGEIDQETFLRESVVSVQDNGKWVADIDVLGIEKSCPDVISFQDCDCKSDPNGQALTQNVVSIESWEEFLDKPPCVGVLQTNDNWVARLAAVSILIQQGNGHTAIILDKGEICWNCLEEAYSDPEPHIPQFIII
;
A
#
# COMPACT_ATOMS: atom_id res chain seq x y z
N MET A 1 7.15 35.33 -55.29
CA MET A 1 7.90 34.34 -54.48
C MET A 1 9.25 34.93 -54.12
N SER A 2 9.52 35.06 -52.83
CA SER A 2 10.85 35.17 -52.23
C SER A 2 10.72 34.52 -50.84
N SER A 3 11.74 33.75 -50.41
CA SER A 3 11.55 32.78 -49.32
C SER A 3 11.57 33.43 -47.95
N ILE A 4 10.49 33.30 -47.17
CA ILE A 4 10.51 33.52 -45.73
C ILE A 4 11.00 32.22 -45.08
N GLY A 5 12.20 32.26 -44.51
CA GLY A 5 12.76 31.13 -43.76
C GLY A 5 12.07 30.96 -42.40
N ARG A 6 11.46 29.80 -42.16
CA ARG A 6 11.19 29.34 -40.78
C ARG A 6 12.53 29.14 -40.07
N ILE A 7 12.86 30.01 -39.13
CA ILE A 7 13.92 29.73 -38.16
C ILE A 7 13.31 28.93 -37.02
N ALA A 8 13.40 27.60 -37.12
CA ALA A 8 13.31 26.74 -35.95
C ALA A 8 14.58 26.92 -35.10
N GLY A 9 14.47 26.78 -33.79
CA GLY A 9 15.58 27.09 -32.87
C GLY A 9 16.78 26.17 -33.03
N SER A 10 17.98 26.74 -33.05
CA SER A 10 19.25 26.02 -32.89
C SER A 10 20.13 26.76 -31.87
N THR A 11 20.15 26.26 -30.63
CA THR A 11 20.99 26.79 -29.56
C THR A 11 22.43 26.30 -29.69
N VAL A 12 23.31 27.11 -30.29
CA VAL A 12 24.76 26.92 -30.23
C VAL A 12 25.46 28.27 -30.04
N SER A 13 26.32 28.33 -29.02
CA SER A 13 27.31 29.38 -28.70
C SER A 13 27.53 30.50 -29.72
N MET A 14 27.23 31.74 -29.34
CA MET A 14 27.62 32.96 -30.08
C MET A 14 28.46 33.89 -29.19
N THR A 15 29.47 34.52 -29.77
CA THR A 15 30.40 35.45 -29.09
C THR A 15 29.88 36.88 -28.99
N ASN A 16 30.38 37.63 -27.99
CA ASN A 16 29.84 38.91 -27.52
C ASN A 16 29.67 40.04 -28.56
N GLU A 17 30.39 40.01 -29.69
CA GLU A 17 30.39 41.13 -30.64
C GLU A 17 29.06 41.29 -31.41
N ASN A 18 28.33 40.19 -31.64
CA ASN A 18 27.10 40.23 -32.43
C ASN A 18 25.91 40.86 -31.68
N THR A 19 25.90 40.84 -30.35
CA THR A 19 24.79 41.39 -29.54
C THR A 19 24.61 42.89 -29.80
N VAL A 20 25.71 43.64 -29.86
CA VAL A 20 25.71 45.10 -30.13
C VAL A 20 25.21 45.42 -31.54
N ALA A 21 25.49 44.56 -32.52
CA ALA A 21 24.98 44.71 -33.89
C ALA A 21 23.46 44.44 -33.96
N LEU A 22 22.96 43.46 -33.20
CA LEU A 22 21.52 43.13 -33.12
C LEU A 22 20.68 44.22 -32.42
N VAL A 23 21.24 44.95 -31.44
CA VAL A 23 20.53 46.05 -30.76
C VAL A 23 20.18 47.22 -31.70
N ASN A 24 20.91 47.41 -32.80
CA ASN A 24 20.61 48.42 -33.82
C ASN A 24 19.50 48.00 -34.82
N ILE A 25 18.91 46.80 -34.69
CA ILE A 25 17.79 46.38 -35.53
C ILE A 25 16.50 46.99 -34.97
N ASN A 26 15.95 47.96 -35.70
CA ASN A 26 14.72 48.66 -35.33
C ASN A 26 13.49 47.73 -35.52
N LEU A 27 13.20 46.91 -34.50
CA LEU A 27 12.13 45.92 -34.49
C LEU A 27 10.74 46.57 -34.48
N ASP A 28 10.00 46.44 -35.58
CA ASP A 28 8.59 46.86 -35.63
C ASP A 28 7.69 45.87 -34.88
N PHE A 29 7.46 46.18 -33.60
CA PHE A 29 6.58 45.44 -32.70
C PHE A 29 5.11 45.36 -33.17
N SER A 30 4.70 46.11 -34.19
CA SER A 30 3.36 45.99 -34.80
C SER A 30 3.23 44.89 -35.85
N LEU A 31 4.35 44.32 -36.30
CA LEU A 31 4.37 43.12 -37.15
C LEU A 31 4.39 41.81 -36.35
N TRP A 32 4.70 41.87 -35.04
CA TRP A 32 4.69 40.70 -34.17
C TRP A 32 3.25 40.34 -33.77
N ARG A 33 2.80 39.14 -34.11
CA ARG A 33 1.51 38.58 -33.72
C ARG A 33 1.60 37.06 -33.63
N CYS A 34 0.94 36.48 -32.63
CA CYS A 34 0.76 35.03 -32.48
C CYS A 34 -0.73 34.65 -32.54
N ASP A 35 -0.99 33.35 -32.75
CA ASP A 35 -2.33 32.80 -32.58
C ASP A 35 -2.65 32.67 -31.08
N PRO A 36 -3.75 33.26 -30.57
CA PRO A 36 -4.08 33.25 -29.15
C PRO A 36 -4.52 31.86 -28.69
N ALA A 37 -4.17 31.50 -27.45
CA ALA A 37 -4.47 30.20 -26.86
C ALA A 37 -6.00 29.93 -26.76
N PRO A 38 -6.45 28.66 -26.79
CA PRO A 38 -7.86 28.30 -26.97
C PRO A 38 -8.83 28.97 -25.99
N GLU A 39 -8.44 29.11 -24.73
CA GLU A 39 -9.20 29.77 -23.67
C GLU A 39 -9.42 31.28 -23.88
N PHE A 40 -8.62 31.97 -24.70
CA PHE A 40 -8.80 33.39 -25.03
C PHE A 40 -9.65 33.60 -26.30
N LEU A 41 -9.81 32.58 -27.16
CA LEU A 41 -10.55 32.69 -28.42
C LEU A 41 -11.98 33.29 -28.31
N PRO A 42 -12.79 33.00 -27.27
CA PRO A 42 -14.12 33.61 -27.11
C PRO A 42 -14.06 35.14 -26.97
N ILE A 43 -13.01 35.70 -26.37
CA ILE A 43 -12.83 37.14 -26.15
C ILE A 43 -12.77 37.87 -27.50
N GLY A 44 -12.03 37.32 -28.46
CA GLY A 44 -11.94 37.83 -29.82
C GLY A 44 -13.23 37.75 -30.63
N SER A 45 -14.24 37.01 -30.15
CA SER A 45 -15.60 36.98 -30.72
C SER A 45 -16.58 37.85 -29.93
N ALA A 46 -16.28 38.14 -28.66
CA ALA A 46 -17.07 39.00 -27.78
C ALA A 46 -16.81 40.51 -28.00
N LEU A 47 -15.63 40.89 -28.51
CA LEU A 47 -15.28 42.28 -28.79
C LEU A 47 -15.99 42.86 -30.03
N THR A 48 -16.35 44.15 -29.95
CA THR A 48 -16.85 44.90 -31.12
C THR A 48 -15.74 45.08 -32.17
N VAL A 49 -16.13 45.20 -33.45
CA VAL A 49 -15.18 45.24 -34.59
C VAL A 49 -14.11 46.32 -34.44
N GLY A 50 -14.45 47.47 -33.84
CA GLY A 50 -13.51 48.54 -33.51
C GLY A 50 -12.48 48.11 -32.46
N ARG A 51 -12.93 47.67 -31.28
CA ARG A 51 -12.05 47.16 -30.21
C ARG A 51 -11.17 46.01 -30.68
N LYS A 52 -11.73 45.07 -31.46
CA LYS A 52 -10.99 43.94 -32.02
C LYS A 52 -9.86 44.40 -32.95
N LYS A 53 -10.13 45.34 -33.89
CA LYS A 53 -9.10 45.87 -34.79
C LYS A 53 -8.00 46.61 -34.03
N GLU A 54 -8.37 47.42 -33.03
CA GLU A 54 -7.43 48.16 -32.18
C GLU A 54 -6.54 47.21 -31.37
N ALA A 55 -7.12 46.16 -30.79
CA ALA A 55 -6.39 45.11 -30.09
C ALA A 55 -5.50 44.24 -31.00
N GLU A 56 -5.82 44.09 -32.29
CA GLU A 56 -5.07 43.23 -33.22
C GLU A 56 -4.02 43.94 -34.07
N THR A 57 -4.11 45.26 -34.24
CA THR A 57 -3.27 46.05 -35.16
C THR A 57 -3.00 47.50 -34.71
N GLY A 58 -3.67 47.96 -33.65
CA GLY A 58 -3.64 49.36 -33.21
C GLY A 58 -2.55 49.69 -32.19
N GLN A 59 -2.77 50.76 -31.43
CA GLN A 59 -1.89 51.19 -30.36
C GLN A 59 -1.92 50.19 -29.19
N SER A 60 -3.08 49.63 -28.87
CA SER A 60 -3.22 48.61 -27.81
C SER A 60 -2.36 47.37 -28.07
N HIS A 61 -2.35 46.87 -29.31
CA HIS A 61 -1.46 45.79 -29.74
C HIS A 61 0.03 46.15 -29.57
N ARG A 62 0.41 47.35 -30.01
CA ARG A 62 1.79 47.86 -29.93
C ARG A 62 2.25 47.96 -28.47
N THR A 63 1.43 48.53 -27.58
CA THR A 63 1.75 48.64 -26.15
C THR A 63 1.83 47.27 -25.47
N ALA A 64 0.93 46.32 -25.82
CA ALA A 64 1.00 44.95 -25.34
C ALA A 64 2.32 44.26 -25.72
N CYS A 65 2.75 44.37 -26.98
CA CYS A 65 4.05 43.88 -27.44
C CYS A 65 5.22 44.56 -26.69
N LYS A 66 5.28 45.91 -26.70
CA LYS A 66 6.36 46.69 -26.06
C LYS A 66 6.55 46.28 -24.59
N LEU A 67 5.45 46.23 -23.82
CA LEU A 67 5.49 45.85 -22.39
C LEU A 67 5.86 44.38 -22.20
N GLY A 68 5.28 43.47 -22.98
CA GLY A 68 5.58 42.05 -22.92
C GLY A 68 7.07 41.75 -23.11
N PHE A 69 7.71 42.36 -24.10
CA PHE A 69 9.15 42.19 -24.34
C PHE A 69 10.04 42.89 -23.31
N LEU A 70 9.67 44.08 -22.82
CA LEU A 70 10.44 44.81 -21.80
C LEU A 70 10.50 44.06 -20.46
N PHE A 71 9.39 43.41 -20.08
CA PHE A 71 9.25 42.68 -18.81
C PHE A 71 9.45 41.16 -18.93
N HIS A 72 9.67 40.63 -20.13
CA HIS A 72 9.76 39.18 -20.42
C HIS A 72 10.64 38.39 -19.43
N GLU A 73 11.87 38.86 -19.18
CA GLU A 73 12.86 38.22 -18.30
C GLU A 73 12.48 38.23 -16.80
N LEU A 74 11.44 38.99 -16.42
CA LEU A 74 10.95 39.09 -15.05
C LEU A 74 9.66 38.27 -14.83
N ILE A 75 9.06 37.73 -15.88
CA ILE A 75 7.80 36.98 -15.80
C ILE A 75 8.11 35.53 -15.40
N PRO A 76 7.57 35.02 -14.27
CA PRO A 76 7.69 33.60 -13.93
C PRO A 76 6.92 32.74 -14.94
N ASP A 77 7.35 31.49 -15.14
CA ASP A 77 6.62 30.55 -16.00
C ASP A 77 5.32 30.12 -15.31
N VAL A 78 4.19 30.61 -15.84
CA VAL A 78 2.86 30.42 -15.22
C VAL A 78 1.76 30.04 -16.23
N PRO A 79 1.91 28.91 -16.94
CA PRO A 79 0.98 28.49 -17.98
C PRO A 79 -0.43 28.15 -17.45
N LYS A 80 -0.57 27.62 -16.23
CA LYS A 80 -1.89 27.28 -15.67
C LYS A 80 -2.67 28.52 -15.25
N LEU A 81 -2.00 29.53 -14.71
CA LEU A 81 -2.57 30.83 -14.35
C LEU A 81 -3.04 31.60 -15.59
N ILE A 82 -2.22 31.66 -16.64
CA ILE A 82 -2.61 32.26 -17.92
C ILE A 82 -3.87 31.56 -18.47
N LYS A 83 -3.89 30.23 -18.43
CA LYS A 83 -5.02 29.40 -18.88
C LYS A 83 -6.29 29.58 -18.03
N ALA A 84 -6.15 29.66 -16.71
CA ALA A 84 -7.25 29.88 -15.78
C ALA A 84 -7.83 31.29 -15.92
N TYR A 85 -6.98 32.31 -16.06
CA TYR A 85 -7.39 33.69 -16.31
C TYR A 85 -8.13 33.82 -17.66
N GLY A 86 -7.60 33.23 -18.74
CA GLY A 86 -8.28 33.21 -20.04
C GLY A 86 -9.67 32.56 -19.97
N ARG A 87 -9.78 31.42 -19.27
CA ARG A 87 -11.08 30.76 -19.00
C ARG A 87 -12.03 31.65 -18.21
N ARG A 88 -11.57 32.27 -17.12
CA ARG A 88 -12.37 33.17 -16.27
C ARG A 88 -12.89 34.38 -17.04
N VAL A 89 -12.05 35.02 -17.87
CA VAL A 89 -12.46 36.14 -18.72
C VAL A 89 -13.53 35.69 -19.72
N SER A 90 -13.31 34.57 -20.41
CA SER A 90 -14.25 34.02 -21.39
C SER A 90 -15.60 33.60 -20.78
N GLU A 91 -15.60 33.04 -19.56
CA GLU A 91 -16.80 32.72 -18.77
C GLU A 91 -17.61 33.98 -18.42
N ILE A 92 -16.94 35.02 -17.89
CA ILE A 92 -17.57 36.29 -17.55
C ILE A 92 -18.17 36.95 -18.81
N LEU A 93 -17.47 36.90 -19.94
CA LEU A 93 -17.93 37.48 -21.22
C LEU A 93 -19.06 36.70 -21.90
N ALA A 94 -19.29 35.44 -21.52
CA ALA A 94 -20.43 34.65 -21.98
C ALA A 94 -21.76 35.09 -21.31
N SER A 95 -21.70 35.85 -20.22
CA SER A 95 -22.87 36.34 -19.48
C SER A 95 -23.47 37.59 -20.16
N PRO A 96 -24.69 37.55 -20.74
CA PRO A 96 -25.25 38.67 -21.50
C PRO A 96 -25.43 39.95 -20.69
N ASP A 97 -25.76 39.82 -19.40
CA ASP A 97 -25.95 40.96 -18.49
C ASP A 97 -24.64 41.73 -18.19
N ILE A 98 -23.51 41.02 -18.29
CA ILE A 98 -22.17 41.60 -18.09
C ILE A 98 -21.64 42.18 -19.39
N ASN A 99 -21.83 41.47 -20.50
CA ASN A 99 -21.37 41.81 -21.84
C ASN A 99 -22.54 41.91 -22.85
N PRO A 100 -23.37 42.98 -22.78
CA PRO A 100 -24.48 43.16 -23.70
C PRO A 100 -24.01 43.44 -25.13
N GLN A 101 -24.71 42.90 -26.12
CA GLN A 101 -24.51 43.20 -27.54
C GLN A 101 -25.17 44.53 -27.91
N GLY A 102 -24.49 45.36 -28.71
CA GLY A 102 -25.01 46.64 -29.18
C GLY A 102 -26.22 46.48 -30.11
N THR A 103 -27.35 47.07 -29.74
CA THR A 103 -28.62 47.08 -30.47
C THR A 103 -28.74 48.29 -31.39
N GLU A 104 -29.81 48.37 -32.19
CA GLU A 104 -30.08 49.57 -33.01
C GLU A 104 -30.64 50.73 -32.17
N SER A 105 -31.27 50.43 -31.03
CA SER A 105 -31.70 51.41 -30.02
C SER A 105 -30.52 52.17 -29.38
N ASP A 106 -29.31 51.61 -29.38
CA ASP A 106 -28.10 52.29 -28.88
C ASP A 106 -27.55 53.35 -29.88
N GLY A 107 -28.11 53.41 -31.09
CA GLY A 107 -27.81 54.43 -32.10
C GLY A 107 -26.30 54.58 -32.38
N PRO A 108 -25.72 55.79 -32.29
CA PRO A 108 -24.30 56.00 -32.56
C PRO A 108 -23.37 55.33 -31.54
N PHE A 109 -23.88 54.94 -30.37
CA PHE A 109 -23.08 54.28 -29.33
C PHE A 109 -23.01 52.76 -29.48
N LYS A 110 -23.79 52.16 -30.39
CA LYS A 110 -23.79 50.72 -30.73
C LYS A 110 -22.39 50.07 -30.81
N PRO A 111 -21.34 50.68 -31.39
CA PRO A 111 -19.99 50.09 -31.48
C PRO A 111 -19.20 50.05 -30.15
N PHE A 112 -19.69 50.72 -29.09
CA PHE A 112 -19.04 50.86 -27.79
C PHE A 112 -19.75 50.09 -26.67
N ILE A 113 -20.96 49.57 -26.93
CA ILE A 113 -21.70 48.68 -26.03
C ILE A 113 -20.94 47.36 -25.85
N GLY A 114 -21.15 46.70 -24.72
CA GLY A 114 -20.41 45.50 -24.31
C GLY A 114 -19.15 45.82 -23.51
N ALA A 115 -18.57 44.79 -22.90
CA ALA A 115 -17.36 44.89 -22.11
C ALA A 115 -16.16 45.33 -22.96
N ASP A 116 -15.25 46.06 -22.34
CA ASP A 116 -13.98 46.46 -22.94
C ASP A 116 -12.90 45.50 -22.47
N CYS A 117 -12.47 44.63 -23.38
CA CYS A 117 -11.38 43.68 -23.18
C CYS A 117 -10.25 43.93 -24.19
N THR A 118 -10.10 45.18 -24.65
CA THR A 118 -9.17 45.56 -25.73
C THR A 118 -7.72 45.21 -25.35
N SER A 119 -7.27 45.60 -24.15
CA SER A 119 -5.94 45.19 -23.64
C SER A 119 -5.80 43.67 -23.45
N ILE A 120 -6.89 42.95 -23.15
CA ILE A 120 -6.86 41.50 -22.93
C ILE A 120 -6.66 40.74 -24.25
N TRP A 121 -7.42 41.08 -25.29
CA TRP A 121 -7.25 40.47 -26.61
C TRP A 121 -5.90 40.85 -27.23
N ALA A 122 -5.46 42.09 -27.06
CA ALA A 122 -4.13 42.54 -27.48
C ALA A 122 -3.01 41.68 -26.85
N ALA A 123 -3.03 41.53 -25.52
CA ALA A 123 -2.09 40.66 -24.82
C ALA A 123 -2.11 39.21 -25.34
N ALA A 124 -3.30 38.65 -25.59
CA ALA A 124 -3.46 37.30 -26.12
C ALA A 124 -2.91 37.14 -27.54
N THR A 125 -2.96 38.19 -28.39
CA THR A 125 -2.37 38.19 -29.74
C THR A 125 -0.90 38.61 -29.79
N SER A 126 -0.35 39.18 -28.72
CA SER A 126 1.08 39.51 -28.58
C SER A 126 1.92 38.39 -27.95
N GLY A 127 1.34 37.59 -27.04
CA GLY A 127 1.94 36.38 -26.48
C GLY A 127 1.91 36.30 -24.94
N SER A 128 2.37 35.17 -24.38
CA SER A 128 2.31 34.89 -22.93
C SER A 128 2.96 35.97 -22.06
N ALA A 129 4.08 36.54 -22.48
CA ALA A 129 4.75 37.64 -21.78
C ALA A 129 3.88 38.92 -21.73
N SER A 130 3.12 39.21 -22.78
CA SER A 130 2.15 40.32 -22.79
C SER A 130 0.95 40.04 -21.89
N ILE A 131 0.54 38.77 -21.74
CA ILE A 131 -0.48 38.38 -20.75
C ILE A 131 0.06 38.54 -19.31
N GLY A 132 1.34 38.23 -19.05
CA GLY A 132 1.97 38.54 -17.77
C GLY A 132 1.96 40.04 -17.45
N ALA A 133 2.29 40.90 -18.43
CA ALA A 133 2.22 42.35 -18.29
C ALA A 133 0.77 42.89 -18.14
N LEU A 134 -0.22 42.21 -18.72
CA LEU A 134 -1.64 42.48 -18.47
C LEU A 134 -2.05 42.15 -17.02
N LEU A 135 -1.57 41.04 -16.46
CA LEU A 135 -1.84 40.68 -15.06
C LEU A 135 -1.29 41.74 -14.09
N LEU A 136 -0.13 42.35 -14.39
CA LEU A 136 0.39 43.53 -13.69
C LEU A 136 -0.55 44.74 -13.83
N ALA A 137 -1.04 45.01 -15.04
CA ALA A 137 -1.98 46.10 -15.29
C ALA A 137 -3.27 45.94 -14.45
N CYS A 138 -3.80 44.72 -14.31
CA CYS A 138 -4.94 44.44 -13.45
C CYS A 138 -4.65 44.78 -11.98
N MET A 139 -3.48 44.40 -11.47
CA MET A 139 -3.07 44.72 -10.09
C MET A 139 -2.92 46.23 -9.86
N LEU A 140 -2.32 46.96 -10.80
CA LEU A 140 -2.16 48.42 -10.71
C LEU A 140 -3.52 49.14 -10.81
N ALA A 141 -4.43 48.66 -11.68
CA ALA A 141 -5.74 49.26 -11.87
C ALA A 141 -6.73 49.02 -10.70
N ASP A 142 -6.63 47.88 -10.00
CA ASP A 142 -7.41 47.59 -8.79
C ASP A 142 -6.77 48.17 -7.49
N SER A 143 -5.46 48.45 -7.49
CA SER A 143 -4.75 49.02 -6.32
C SER A 143 -4.70 50.55 -6.30
N PHE A 144 -4.69 51.22 -7.45
CA PHE A 144 -4.45 52.66 -7.57
C PHE A 144 -5.45 53.37 -8.48
N ASP A 145 -5.68 54.67 -8.26
CA ASP A 145 -6.44 55.50 -9.19
C ASP A 145 -5.72 55.66 -10.55
N ALA A 146 -6.44 56.10 -11.58
CA ALA A 146 -5.90 56.18 -12.95
C ALA A 146 -4.67 57.10 -13.10
N LYS A 147 -4.55 58.17 -12.31
CA LYS A 147 -3.39 59.07 -12.35
C LYS A 147 -2.19 58.44 -11.66
N VAL A 148 -2.40 57.81 -10.51
CA VAL A 148 -1.35 57.10 -9.76
C VAL A 148 -0.87 55.88 -10.53
N ALA A 149 -1.77 55.03 -11.03
CA ALA A 149 -1.42 53.87 -11.84
C ALA A 149 -0.64 54.25 -13.12
N THR A 150 -1.03 55.33 -13.82
CA THR A 150 -0.27 55.84 -14.96
C THR A 150 1.12 56.34 -14.55
N ALA A 151 1.24 57.01 -13.40
CA ALA A 151 2.55 57.48 -12.89
C ALA A 151 3.46 56.30 -12.50
N THR A 152 2.92 55.29 -11.80
CA THR A 152 3.64 54.05 -11.48
C THR A 152 4.05 53.29 -12.75
N TRP A 153 3.21 53.24 -13.79
CA TRP A 153 3.57 52.66 -15.08
C TRP A 153 4.76 53.37 -15.73
N VAL A 154 4.81 54.71 -15.71
CA VAL A 154 5.97 55.48 -16.19
C VAL A 154 7.22 55.16 -15.37
N GLU A 155 7.12 55.23 -14.03
CA GLU A 155 8.23 54.95 -13.11
C GLU A 155 8.83 53.55 -13.33
N ILE A 156 8.00 52.51 -13.43
CA ILE A 156 8.49 51.14 -13.58
C ILE A 156 9.01 50.84 -14.99
N VAL A 157 8.51 51.52 -16.02
CA VAL A 157 9.04 51.42 -17.38
C VAL A 157 10.40 52.11 -17.47
N GLU A 158 10.56 53.34 -16.96
CA GLU A 158 11.85 54.03 -16.97
C GLU A 158 12.91 53.30 -16.14
N GLU A 159 12.57 52.84 -14.93
CA GLU A 159 13.50 52.09 -14.08
C GLU A 159 13.87 50.73 -14.70
N ARG A 160 12.94 50.03 -15.37
CA ARG A 160 13.27 48.80 -16.11
C ARG A 160 14.17 49.09 -17.31
N LYS A 161 13.87 50.13 -18.11
CA LYS A 161 14.73 50.57 -19.23
C LYS A 161 16.14 50.90 -18.75
N ARG A 162 16.26 51.64 -17.64
CA ARG A 162 17.55 52.01 -17.01
C ARG A 162 18.33 50.78 -16.53
N ARG A 163 17.67 49.80 -15.90
CA ARG A 163 18.31 48.53 -15.49
C ARG A 163 18.77 47.71 -16.71
N VAL A 164 17.94 47.58 -17.75
CA VAL A 164 18.30 46.88 -19.00
C VAL A 164 19.50 47.55 -19.68
N GLN A 165 19.52 48.88 -19.80
CA GLN A 165 20.66 49.60 -20.36
C GLN A 165 21.94 49.38 -19.53
N ALA A 166 21.86 49.47 -18.21
CA ALA A 166 23.00 49.22 -17.33
C ALA A 166 23.54 47.77 -17.41
N ASP A 167 22.67 46.79 -17.66
CA ASP A 167 23.07 45.39 -17.86
C ASP A 167 23.74 45.19 -19.24
N VAL A 168 23.27 45.88 -20.29
CA VAL A 168 23.92 45.93 -21.63
C VAL A 168 25.28 46.63 -21.56
N ASP A 169 25.36 47.79 -20.90
CA ASP A 169 26.60 48.55 -20.73
C ASP A 169 27.64 47.76 -19.92
N ALA A 170 27.19 46.95 -18.95
CA ALA A 170 28.00 46.02 -18.18
C ALA A 170 28.33 44.70 -18.92
N GLN A 171 28.03 44.61 -20.22
CA GLN A 171 28.28 43.43 -21.09
C GLN A 171 27.66 42.11 -20.57
N LYS A 172 26.54 42.19 -19.85
CA LYS A 172 25.77 41.00 -19.46
C LYS A 172 24.96 40.46 -20.64
N LEU A 173 24.64 39.17 -20.59
CA LEU A 173 23.70 38.57 -21.52
C LEU A 173 22.27 39.07 -21.20
N VAL A 174 21.68 39.79 -22.14
CA VAL A 174 20.29 40.29 -22.12
C VAL A 174 19.57 39.78 -23.35
N ASN A 175 18.28 39.46 -23.24
CA ASN A 175 17.47 39.02 -24.38
C ASN A 175 17.39 40.14 -25.45
N PRO A 176 17.73 39.86 -26.74
CA PRO A 176 17.72 40.88 -27.79
C PRO A 176 16.37 41.61 -27.94
N HIS A 177 15.26 40.93 -27.72
CA HIS A 177 13.93 41.55 -27.79
C HIS A 177 13.67 42.49 -26.60
N THR A 178 14.18 42.16 -25.42
CA THR A 178 14.12 43.04 -24.23
C THR A 178 15.02 44.26 -24.40
N ALA A 179 16.24 44.09 -24.95
CA ALA A 179 17.13 45.21 -25.27
C ALA A 179 16.50 46.15 -26.32
N ALA A 180 15.90 45.59 -27.39
CA ALA A 180 15.21 46.39 -28.41
C ALA A 180 13.95 47.09 -27.87
N ALA A 181 13.18 46.42 -26.99
CA ALA A 181 12.04 47.04 -26.29
C ALA A 181 12.50 48.18 -25.35
N ALA A 182 13.68 48.05 -24.73
CA ALA A 182 14.25 49.10 -23.89
C ALA A 182 14.74 50.34 -24.66
N GLN A 183 14.90 50.27 -25.99
CA GLN A 183 15.12 51.44 -26.84
C GLN A 183 13.83 52.11 -27.33
N GLN A 184 12.66 51.49 -27.14
CA GLN A 184 11.38 52.08 -27.58
C GLN A 184 10.95 53.27 -26.72
N GLU A 185 10.31 54.24 -27.36
CA GLU A 185 9.55 55.27 -26.66
C GLU A 185 8.24 54.67 -26.11
N PHE A 186 7.88 55.06 -24.89
CA PHE A 186 6.59 54.75 -24.25
C PHE A 186 5.98 56.08 -23.85
N THR A 187 4.91 56.52 -24.52
CA THR A 187 4.28 57.78 -24.15
C THR A 187 3.39 57.59 -22.92
N ARG A 188 3.16 58.67 -22.17
CA ARG A 188 2.27 58.64 -21.01
C ARG A 188 0.82 58.33 -21.42
N GLU A 189 0.47 58.71 -22.63
CA GLU A 189 -0.82 58.49 -23.28
C GLU A 189 -1.00 57.01 -23.69
N GLU A 190 0.05 56.35 -24.20
CA GLU A 190 0.04 54.90 -24.47
C GLU A 190 -0.22 54.10 -23.18
N LEU A 191 0.46 54.46 -22.09
CA LEU A 191 0.32 53.79 -20.79
C LEU A 191 -1.03 54.08 -20.13
N ALA A 192 -1.54 55.31 -20.23
CA ALA A 192 -2.87 55.67 -19.75
C ALA A 192 -3.99 54.96 -20.55
N SER A 193 -3.85 54.81 -21.86
CA SER A 193 -4.77 54.05 -22.71
C SER A 193 -4.82 52.57 -22.29
N TRP A 194 -3.65 51.97 -22.04
CA TRP A 194 -3.51 50.59 -21.57
C TRP A 194 -4.18 50.36 -20.20
N ASP A 195 -3.93 51.23 -19.22
CA ASP A 195 -4.61 51.20 -17.91
C ASP A 195 -6.13 51.40 -18.07
N THR A 196 -6.57 52.31 -18.93
CA THR A 196 -8.00 52.63 -19.12
C THR A 196 -8.82 51.42 -19.57
N SER A 197 -8.33 50.62 -20.53
CA SER A 197 -9.04 49.41 -20.99
C SER A 197 -9.01 48.26 -19.98
N VAL A 198 -8.01 48.19 -19.10
CA VAL A 198 -8.00 47.23 -17.98
C VAL A 198 -8.91 47.69 -16.84
N ARG A 199 -8.97 48.99 -16.59
CA ARG A 199 -9.81 49.64 -15.57
C ARG A 199 -11.30 49.64 -15.94
N SER A 200 -11.64 49.64 -17.22
CA SER A 200 -13.01 49.46 -17.71
C SER A 200 -13.47 47.99 -17.64
N TRP A 201 -12.56 47.02 -17.75
CA TRP A 201 -12.82 45.59 -17.54
C TRP A 201 -13.13 45.24 -16.08
N LEU A 202 -12.26 45.63 -15.13
CA LEU A 202 -12.32 45.16 -13.73
C LEU A 202 -13.71 45.29 -13.06
N PRO A 203 -14.48 46.40 -13.20
CA PRO A 203 -15.82 46.50 -12.64
C PRO A 203 -16.82 45.47 -13.20
N ARG A 204 -16.67 45.05 -14.47
CA ARG A 204 -17.52 44.03 -15.10
C ARG A 204 -17.25 42.65 -14.49
N ALA A 205 -15.97 42.29 -14.38
CA ALA A 205 -15.55 41.06 -13.73
C ALA A 205 -15.94 41.01 -12.24
N ALA A 206 -15.74 42.12 -11.51
CA ALA A 206 -16.15 42.28 -10.13
C ALA A 206 -17.67 42.20 -9.90
N THR A 207 -18.48 42.59 -10.89
CA THR A 207 -19.95 42.45 -10.84
C THR A 207 -20.35 40.98 -10.99
N SER A 208 -19.78 40.30 -11.99
CA SER A 208 -20.01 38.86 -12.24
C SER A 208 -19.60 37.99 -11.05
N MET A 209 -18.44 38.27 -10.45
CA MET A 209 -17.89 37.53 -9.31
C MET A 209 -18.22 38.16 -7.94
N SER A 210 -19.27 38.97 -7.87
CA SER A 210 -19.62 39.80 -6.71
C SER A 210 -19.70 39.04 -5.38
N PHE A 211 -20.37 37.88 -5.32
CA PHE A 211 -20.43 37.05 -4.11
C PHE A 211 -19.03 36.67 -3.59
N ARG A 212 -18.19 36.06 -4.45
CA ARG A 212 -16.83 35.64 -4.09
C ARG A 212 -15.96 36.86 -3.73
N ARG A 213 -16.09 37.98 -4.45
CA ARG A 213 -15.35 39.22 -4.16
C ARG A 213 -15.71 39.79 -2.78
N THR A 214 -16.99 39.82 -2.41
CA THR A 214 -17.44 40.32 -1.10
C THR A 214 -17.02 39.39 0.04
N GLN A 215 -17.17 38.07 -0.13
CA GLN A 215 -16.71 37.06 0.82
C GLN A 215 -15.18 37.16 1.05
N PHE A 216 -14.41 37.36 -0.03
CA PHE A 216 -12.97 37.54 0.05
C PHE A 216 -12.56 38.86 0.74
N ALA A 217 -13.25 39.97 0.47
CA ALA A 217 -12.97 41.27 1.07
C ALA A 217 -13.12 41.25 2.61
N LEU A 218 -14.18 40.62 3.12
CA LEU A 218 -14.42 40.44 4.56
C LEU A 218 -13.26 39.70 5.26
N ILE A 219 -12.47 38.92 4.53
CA ILE A 219 -11.29 38.21 5.03
C ILE A 219 -10.04 39.08 4.84
N SER A 220 -9.79 39.60 3.63
CA SER A 220 -8.59 40.39 3.31
C SER A 220 -8.39 41.61 4.21
N ASP A 221 -9.49 42.18 4.70
CA ASP A 221 -9.47 43.43 5.42
C ASP A 221 -9.21 43.21 6.93
N ASN A 222 -9.51 42.01 7.46
CA ASN A 222 -9.26 41.61 8.86
C ASN A 222 -7.93 40.84 9.07
N LEU A 223 -7.25 40.43 7.99
CA LEU A 223 -5.99 39.67 8.09
C LEU A 223 -4.82 40.48 8.66
N THR A 224 -4.16 39.94 9.68
CA THR A 224 -2.96 40.49 10.35
C THR A 224 -1.65 40.31 9.55
N ILE A 225 -1.74 39.99 8.25
CA ILE A 225 -0.61 39.72 7.36
C ILE A 225 0.04 41.05 6.87
N PRO A 226 1.39 41.16 6.84
CA PRO A 226 2.08 42.37 6.39
C PRO A 226 2.01 42.59 4.87
N TYR A 227 2.17 43.84 4.45
CA TYR A 227 2.39 44.19 3.05
C TYR A 227 3.86 43.92 2.63
N PRO A 228 4.11 43.51 1.37
CA PRO A 228 5.46 43.44 0.81
C PRO A 228 6.22 44.77 0.95
N ARG A 229 7.54 44.71 1.17
CA ARG A 229 8.43 45.88 1.24
C ARG A 229 9.63 45.67 0.33
N GLY A 230 9.74 46.46 -0.74
CA GLY A 230 10.97 46.63 -1.53
C GLY A 230 11.75 47.86 -1.08
N GLY A 231 12.95 48.08 -1.66
CA GLY A 231 13.73 49.31 -1.43
C GLY A 231 13.22 50.53 -2.21
N SER A 232 12.28 50.30 -3.14
CA SER A 232 11.72 51.29 -4.07
C SER A 232 10.29 50.91 -4.47
N THR A 233 9.55 51.81 -5.12
CA THR A 233 8.24 51.53 -5.73
C THR A 233 8.37 50.39 -6.75
N TYR A 234 9.36 50.51 -7.66
CA TYR A 234 9.68 49.49 -8.67
C TYR A 234 9.87 48.10 -8.06
N GLU A 235 10.74 47.98 -7.04
CA GLU A 235 10.96 46.69 -6.40
C GLU A 235 9.72 46.18 -5.68
N THR A 236 8.97 47.05 -5.00
CA THR A 236 7.74 46.63 -4.29
C THR A 236 6.69 46.10 -5.29
N VAL A 237 6.47 46.80 -6.41
CA VAL A 237 5.54 46.38 -7.47
C VAL A 237 6.00 45.08 -8.15
N MET A 238 7.25 45.02 -8.61
CA MET A 238 7.83 43.84 -9.27
C MET A 238 7.92 42.61 -8.35
N LEU A 239 8.01 42.81 -7.03
CA LEU A 239 8.02 41.74 -6.04
C LEU A 239 6.61 41.21 -5.77
N THR A 240 5.65 42.12 -5.60
CA THR A 240 4.23 41.80 -5.36
C THR A 240 3.63 41.05 -6.56
N TRP A 241 3.90 41.53 -7.78
CA TRP A 241 3.39 40.95 -9.02
C TRP A 241 3.89 39.51 -9.25
N ARG A 242 5.20 39.28 -9.19
CA ARG A 242 5.79 37.94 -9.42
C ARG A 242 5.34 36.93 -8.37
N ARG A 243 5.33 37.31 -7.08
CA ARG A 243 4.82 36.44 -6.00
C ARG A 243 3.36 36.07 -6.20
N ALA A 244 2.51 37.01 -6.58
CA ALA A 244 1.10 36.74 -6.84
C ALA A 244 0.92 35.72 -7.99
N MET A 245 1.74 35.81 -9.04
CA MET A 245 1.75 34.86 -10.16
C MET A 245 2.24 33.47 -9.70
N GLU A 246 3.38 33.41 -9.02
CA GLU A 246 4.00 32.17 -8.51
C GLU A 246 3.10 31.41 -7.53
N VAL A 247 2.36 32.09 -6.64
CA VAL A 247 1.44 31.43 -5.70
C VAL A 247 0.25 30.83 -6.44
N LEU A 248 -0.38 31.58 -7.34
CA LEU A 248 -1.60 31.12 -8.00
C LEU A 248 -1.33 30.07 -9.06
N GLU A 249 -0.16 30.08 -9.73
CA GLU A 249 0.28 28.94 -10.56
C GLU A 249 0.39 27.66 -9.73
N LYS A 250 1.06 27.70 -8.58
CA LYS A 250 1.24 26.53 -7.71
C LYS A 250 -0.09 25.99 -7.15
N LEU A 251 -1.04 26.86 -6.80
CA LEU A 251 -2.37 26.43 -6.36
C LEU A 251 -3.16 25.76 -7.51
N LEU A 252 -3.00 26.23 -8.75
CA LEU A 252 -3.54 25.58 -9.96
C LEU A 252 -2.75 24.31 -10.36
N ASP A 253 -1.52 24.16 -9.87
CA ASP A 253 -0.67 22.95 -9.93
C ASP A 253 -0.97 21.96 -8.78
N ASN A 254 -2.02 22.19 -7.99
CA ASN A 254 -2.41 21.35 -6.86
C ASN A 254 -1.38 21.30 -5.70
N LEU A 255 -0.57 22.35 -5.56
CA LEU A 255 0.42 22.50 -4.49
C LEU A 255 -0.09 23.48 -3.42
N PRO A 256 -0.49 23.02 -2.22
CA PRO A 256 -0.84 23.90 -1.09
C PRO A 256 0.23 24.96 -0.80
N GLN A 257 -0.18 26.23 -0.68
CA GLN A 257 0.74 27.35 -0.40
C GLN A 257 0.36 28.08 0.89
N GLN A 258 1.33 28.72 1.52
CA GLN A 258 1.13 29.72 2.58
C GLN A 258 1.49 31.11 2.06
N ALA A 259 0.67 32.11 2.39
CA ALA A 259 1.00 33.52 2.12
C ALA A 259 1.65 34.16 3.35
N CYS A 260 2.93 34.49 3.26
CA CYS A 260 3.65 35.25 4.29
C CYS A 260 3.47 36.78 4.15
N ASP A 261 2.88 37.25 3.05
CA ASP A 261 2.56 38.66 2.80
C ASP A 261 1.25 38.84 1.99
N ARG A 262 0.80 40.09 1.84
CA ARG A 262 -0.43 40.46 1.13
C ARG A 262 -0.33 40.41 -0.42
N ALA A 263 0.75 39.94 -1.04
CA ALA A 263 0.92 39.99 -2.50
C ALA A 263 -0.12 39.15 -3.26
N VAL A 264 -0.32 37.89 -2.87
CA VAL A 264 -1.32 37.01 -3.50
C VAL A 264 -2.75 37.53 -3.29
N ILE A 265 -3.02 38.22 -2.19
CA ILE A 265 -4.33 38.83 -1.90
C ILE A 265 -4.67 39.87 -2.97
N CYS A 266 -3.69 40.69 -3.40
CA CYS A 266 -3.86 41.59 -4.54
C CYS A 266 -4.11 40.82 -5.85
N GLY A 267 -3.39 39.71 -6.10
CA GLY A 267 -3.60 38.86 -7.28
C GLY A 267 -5.01 38.27 -7.37
N ILE A 268 -5.45 37.57 -6.31
CA ILE A 268 -6.81 36.99 -6.19
C ILE A 268 -7.88 38.06 -6.47
N ARG A 269 -7.75 39.23 -5.84
CA ARG A 269 -8.73 40.33 -5.97
C ARG A 269 -8.75 40.95 -7.38
N SER A 270 -7.60 41.03 -8.05
CA SER A 270 -7.42 41.67 -9.36
C SER A 270 -7.70 40.74 -10.55
N TRP A 271 -7.54 39.43 -10.40
CA TRP A 271 -7.68 38.46 -11.48
C TRP A 271 -8.96 37.61 -11.37
N HIS A 272 -9.69 37.74 -10.25
CA HIS A 272 -10.96 37.05 -9.98
C HIS A 272 -10.86 35.51 -10.01
N LEU A 273 -9.73 34.99 -9.53
CA LEU A 273 -9.45 33.57 -9.32
C LEU A 273 -9.43 33.34 -7.80
N TYR A 274 -10.39 32.57 -7.28
CA TYR A 274 -10.69 32.49 -5.85
C TYR A 274 -10.43 31.07 -5.31
N PRO A 275 -9.19 30.73 -4.92
CA PRO A 275 -8.89 29.45 -4.28
C PRO A 275 -9.59 29.33 -2.92
N ASP A 276 -9.85 28.10 -2.49
CA ASP A 276 -10.27 27.81 -1.11
C ASP A 276 -9.17 28.23 -0.11
N LEU A 277 -9.57 28.78 1.04
CA LEU A 277 -8.66 29.34 2.04
C LEU A 277 -8.73 28.58 3.37
N LEU A 278 -7.61 28.54 4.08
CA LEU A 278 -7.54 28.24 5.52
C LEU A 278 -6.98 29.46 6.25
N VAL A 279 -7.76 30.04 7.15
CA VAL A 279 -7.40 31.27 7.90
C VAL A 279 -7.10 30.91 9.35
N PHE A 280 -5.91 31.28 9.82
CA PHE A 280 -5.42 31.04 11.18
C PHE A 280 -5.30 32.37 11.90
N GLN A 281 -6.27 32.69 12.76
CA GLN A 281 -6.24 33.89 13.63
C GLN A 281 -6.62 33.54 15.07
N THR A 282 -7.91 33.36 15.38
CA THR A 282 -8.37 32.87 16.70
C THR A 282 -8.68 31.38 16.69
N GLU A 283 -9.43 30.93 15.68
CA GLU A 283 -9.68 29.52 15.38
C GLU A 283 -9.43 29.27 13.89
N ALA A 284 -8.92 28.09 13.56
CA ALA A 284 -8.52 27.73 12.22
C ALA A 284 -9.75 27.48 11.31
N THR A 285 -10.03 28.44 10.43
CA THR A 285 -11.30 28.54 9.70
C THR A 285 -11.12 28.20 8.22
N LYS A 286 -11.81 27.16 7.70
CA LYS A 286 -11.89 26.94 6.26
C LYS A 286 -12.92 27.89 5.63
N VAL A 287 -12.53 28.57 4.56
CA VAL A 287 -13.45 29.32 3.70
C VAL A 287 -13.43 28.71 2.31
N SER A 288 -14.52 28.04 1.93
CA SER A 288 -14.69 27.52 0.58
C SER A 288 -15.32 28.54 -0.36
N PHE A 289 -14.66 28.76 -1.50
CA PHE A 289 -15.13 29.58 -2.61
C PHE A 289 -15.68 28.73 -3.75
N ASN A 290 -15.36 27.42 -3.77
CA ASN A 290 -15.82 26.45 -4.76
C ASN A 290 -15.63 26.99 -6.19
N ASP A 291 -14.41 27.43 -6.50
CA ASP A 291 -14.03 27.93 -7.82
C ASP A 291 -13.57 26.75 -8.70
N PRO A 292 -14.34 26.38 -9.75
CA PRO A 292 -14.06 25.17 -10.56
C PRO A 292 -12.79 25.26 -11.41
N LEU A 293 -12.05 26.37 -11.34
CA LEU A 293 -10.74 26.53 -11.95
C LEU A 293 -9.60 25.96 -11.06
N PHE A 294 -9.83 25.77 -9.75
CA PHE A 294 -8.85 25.20 -8.82
C PHE A 294 -9.16 23.72 -8.49
N PRO A 295 -8.13 22.90 -8.21
CA PRO A 295 -8.31 21.59 -7.62
C PRO A 295 -8.66 21.70 -6.12
N ASN A 296 -9.47 20.77 -5.60
CA ASN A 296 -9.98 20.81 -4.22
C ASN A 296 -8.88 20.89 -3.13
N SER A 297 -7.71 20.30 -3.39
CA SER A 297 -6.54 20.30 -2.51
C SER A 297 -5.62 21.52 -2.71
N GLY A 298 -5.86 22.38 -3.71
CA GLY A 298 -5.12 23.62 -3.97
C GLY A 298 -5.50 24.77 -3.02
N ILE A 299 -5.32 24.55 -1.72
CA ILE A 299 -5.74 25.46 -0.64
C ILE A 299 -4.62 26.45 -0.27
N LEU A 300 -5.01 27.69 0.02
CA LEU A 300 -4.11 28.77 0.46
C LEU A 300 -4.25 29.03 1.97
N SER A 301 -3.16 28.81 2.72
CA SER A 301 -3.06 29.10 4.16
C SER A 301 -2.70 30.56 4.43
N LEU A 302 -3.45 31.23 5.31
CA LEU A 302 -3.35 32.66 5.63
C LEU A 302 -3.29 32.89 7.14
N GLY A 303 -2.48 33.86 7.59
CA GLY A 303 -2.42 34.32 8.99
C GLY A 303 -1.31 33.71 9.85
N LEU A 304 -0.53 32.78 9.29
CA LEU A 304 0.56 32.07 9.97
C LEU A 304 1.85 32.91 10.07
N GLU A 305 2.48 32.92 11.24
CA GLU A 305 3.80 33.54 11.46
C GLU A 305 4.89 32.78 10.70
N TYR A 306 5.83 33.51 10.09
CA TYR A 306 6.97 32.96 9.35
C TYR A 306 8.28 33.59 9.84
N LYS A 307 9.20 32.75 10.35
CA LYS A 307 10.52 33.17 10.88
C LYS A 307 11.70 32.78 9.96
N GLY A 308 11.42 32.33 8.73
CA GLY A 308 12.46 32.08 7.73
C GLY A 308 13.19 33.35 7.30
N LYS A 309 14.43 33.22 6.82
CA LYS A 309 15.22 34.37 6.37
C LYS A 309 14.57 35.06 5.15
N PRO A 310 14.53 36.40 5.08
CA PRO A 310 14.02 37.14 3.91
C PRO A 310 14.79 36.94 2.58
N ALA A 311 15.75 36.02 2.49
CA ALA A 311 16.39 35.60 1.26
C ALA A 311 15.80 34.30 0.68
N GLU A 312 15.09 33.52 1.51
CA GLU A 312 14.69 32.13 1.24
C GLU A 312 13.16 32.01 1.25
N GLY A 313 12.56 32.08 0.05
CA GLY A 313 11.17 31.67 -0.22
C GLY A 313 10.06 32.28 0.64
N PHE A 314 9.58 33.48 0.29
CA PHE A 314 8.39 34.10 0.93
C PHE A 314 7.05 33.42 0.57
N VAL A 315 7.11 32.36 -0.24
CA VAL A 315 5.99 31.54 -0.69
C VAL A 315 6.40 30.09 -0.39
N SER A 316 6.05 29.63 0.81
CA SER A 316 6.29 28.26 1.25
C SER A 316 5.14 27.35 0.80
N TRP A 317 5.49 26.12 0.42
CA TRP A 317 4.53 25.03 0.46
C TRP A 317 4.18 24.79 1.94
N SER A 318 2.90 24.63 2.25
CA SER A 318 2.43 24.50 3.63
C SER A 318 1.13 23.71 3.70
N LEU A 319 1.10 22.70 4.59
CA LEU A 319 -0.02 21.77 4.74
C LEU A 319 -0.43 21.70 6.21
N ALA A 320 -1.67 22.10 6.50
CA ALA A 320 -2.19 22.09 7.87
C ALA A 320 -2.63 20.67 8.27
N LEU A 321 -1.73 19.91 8.91
CA LEU A 321 -1.91 18.52 9.34
C LEU A 321 -3.04 18.30 10.35
N SER A 322 -3.30 19.32 11.17
CA SER A 322 -4.46 19.38 12.07
C SER A 322 -5.81 19.48 11.32
N HIS A 323 -5.77 19.76 10.01
CA HIS A 323 -6.88 20.28 9.21
C HIS A 323 -7.13 19.48 7.93
N LEU A 324 -6.57 18.27 7.81
CA LEU A 324 -6.58 17.46 6.57
C LEU A 324 -7.95 17.21 5.95
N LYS A 325 -9.00 17.05 6.78
CA LYS A 325 -10.40 16.88 6.33
C LYS A 325 -10.89 17.95 5.35
N TYR A 326 -10.22 19.10 5.30
CA TYR A 326 -10.55 20.22 4.42
C TYR A 326 -9.91 20.16 3.03
N TYR A 327 -8.85 19.36 2.84
CA TYR A 327 -8.12 19.16 1.57
C TYR A 327 -8.80 18.13 0.63
N GLY A 328 -9.83 17.45 1.12
CA GLY A 328 -10.67 16.51 0.36
C GLY A 328 -10.27 15.04 0.50
N ASP A 329 -11.21 14.14 0.21
CA ASP A 329 -10.95 12.70 0.17
C ASP A 329 -10.01 12.33 -1.00
N PRO A 330 -9.24 11.22 -0.90
CA PRO A 330 -8.35 10.75 -1.96
C PRO A 330 -9.07 10.51 -3.30
N VAL A 331 -9.04 11.51 -4.18
CA VAL A 331 -9.54 11.42 -5.56
C VAL A 331 -8.70 10.38 -6.32
N PRO A 332 -9.29 9.36 -6.95
CA PRO A 332 -8.53 8.34 -7.65
C PRO A 332 -7.85 8.95 -8.89
N VAL A 333 -6.53 9.13 -8.80
CA VAL A 333 -5.69 9.66 -9.89
C VAL A 333 -5.73 8.69 -11.06
N ARG A 334 -6.58 9.00 -12.04
CA ARG A 334 -6.60 8.34 -13.35
C ARG A 334 -5.52 8.99 -14.20
N SER A 335 -4.29 8.46 -14.14
CA SER A 335 -3.31 8.73 -15.18
C SER A 335 -3.93 8.41 -16.54
N SER A 336 -3.69 9.27 -17.54
CA SER A 336 -4.23 9.08 -18.90
C SER A 336 -3.56 7.93 -19.67
N GLU A 337 -2.56 7.29 -19.06
CA GLU A 337 -1.85 6.15 -19.60
C GLU A 337 -2.53 4.83 -19.21
N GLN A 338 -2.74 3.97 -20.19
CA GLN A 338 -3.63 2.82 -20.06
C GLN A 338 -3.00 1.72 -19.19
N LEU A 339 -3.50 1.57 -17.94
CA LEU A 339 -3.24 0.45 -17.02
C LEU A 339 -1.79 0.31 -16.52
N SER A 340 -1.00 1.40 -16.49
CA SER A 340 0.32 1.40 -15.83
C SER A 340 0.23 1.27 -14.30
N ARG A 341 -0.83 1.83 -13.70
CA ARG A 341 -1.15 1.76 -12.26
C ARG A 341 -2.50 1.06 -12.03
N VAL A 342 -2.62 0.30 -10.95
CA VAL A 342 -3.81 -0.50 -10.59
C VAL A 342 -4.15 -0.40 -9.10
N ARG A 343 -5.34 -0.84 -8.70
CA ARG A 343 -5.71 -1.04 -7.28
C ARG A 343 -4.95 -2.25 -6.70
N MET A 344 -4.72 -2.27 -5.39
CA MET A 344 -4.12 -3.45 -4.73
C MET A 344 -4.96 -4.73 -4.91
N SER A 345 -6.29 -4.63 -4.91
CA SER A 345 -7.17 -5.76 -5.25
C SER A 345 -6.93 -6.29 -6.68
N GLN A 346 -6.75 -5.38 -7.64
CA GLN A 346 -6.46 -5.69 -9.04
C GLN A 346 -5.06 -6.31 -9.24
N LEU A 347 -4.09 -6.05 -8.35
CA LEU A 347 -2.78 -6.72 -8.39
C LEU A 347 -2.88 -8.23 -8.14
N TRP A 348 -3.93 -8.71 -7.45
CA TRP A 348 -4.20 -10.15 -7.33
C TRP A 348 -4.63 -10.79 -8.66
N LEU A 349 -5.22 -10.04 -9.61
CA LEU A 349 -5.46 -10.51 -10.98
C LEU A 349 -4.15 -10.63 -11.78
N VAL A 350 -3.21 -9.70 -11.59
CA VAL A 350 -1.85 -9.81 -12.13
C VAL A 350 -1.14 -11.03 -11.53
N THR A 351 -1.35 -11.31 -10.25
CA THR A 351 -0.82 -12.49 -9.53
C THR A 351 -1.43 -13.79 -10.05
N LEU A 352 -2.73 -13.84 -10.31
CA LEU A 352 -3.39 -14.95 -11.02
C LEU A 352 -2.78 -15.16 -12.42
N GLY A 353 -2.47 -14.08 -13.15
CA GLY A 353 -1.73 -14.14 -14.40
C GLY A 353 -0.36 -14.82 -14.26
N ALA A 354 0.41 -14.45 -13.23
CA ALA A 354 1.69 -15.08 -12.92
C ALA A 354 1.55 -16.59 -12.64
N ILE A 355 0.54 -16.99 -11.86
CA ILE A 355 0.21 -18.39 -11.56
C ILE A 355 -0.20 -19.14 -12.83
N PHE A 356 -1.05 -18.55 -13.68
CA PHE A 356 -1.45 -19.13 -14.97
C PHE A 356 -0.24 -19.32 -15.91
N SER A 357 0.80 -18.49 -15.76
CA SER A 357 2.08 -18.59 -16.49
C SER A 357 3.05 -19.61 -15.87
N GLN A 358 2.92 -19.96 -14.59
CA GLN A 358 3.57 -21.13 -14.00
C GLN A 358 2.88 -22.43 -14.44
N TRP A 359 1.55 -22.42 -14.54
CA TRP A 359 0.71 -23.54 -14.96
C TRP A 359 0.57 -23.72 -16.48
N ASN A 360 1.19 -22.85 -17.29
CA ASN A 360 1.12 -22.84 -18.76
C ASN A 360 -0.32 -22.80 -19.34
N ILE A 361 -1.26 -22.15 -18.64
CA ILE A 361 -2.64 -22.00 -19.10
C ILE A 361 -2.67 -21.07 -20.34
N PRO A 362 -3.35 -21.46 -21.44
CA PRO A 362 -3.45 -20.63 -22.64
C PRO A 362 -4.45 -19.48 -22.48
N TYR A 363 -4.23 -18.38 -23.20
CA TYR A 363 -5.08 -17.17 -23.17
C TYR A 363 -6.57 -17.44 -23.46
N THR A 364 -6.88 -18.50 -24.23
CA THR A 364 -8.24 -18.91 -24.57
C THR A 364 -9.06 -19.38 -23.38
N SER A 365 -8.41 -19.98 -22.37
CA SER A 365 -9.07 -20.53 -21.18
C SER A 365 -8.93 -19.64 -19.94
N PHE A 366 -8.45 -18.39 -20.08
CA PHE A 366 -8.34 -17.44 -18.97
C PHE A 366 -9.69 -17.15 -18.32
N ASN A 367 -10.75 -16.93 -19.11
CA ASN A 367 -12.09 -16.67 -18.59
C ASN A 367 -12.63 -17.90 -17.82
N THR A 368 -12.38 -19.10 -18.34
CA THR A 368 -12.73 -20.36 -17.65
C THR A 368 -11.96 -20.53 -16.35
N ALA A 369 -10.65 -20.24 -16.35
CA ALA A 369 -9.80 -20.35 -15.17
C ALA A 369 -10.19 -19.34 -14.08
N LEU A 370 -10.52 -18.10 -14.45
CA LEU A 370 -11.09 -17.11 -13.52
C LEU A 370 -12.42 -17.61 -12.94
N ALA A 371 -13.34 -18.10 -13.78
CA ALA A 371 -14.60 -18.68 -13.33
C ALA A 371 -14.41 -19.89 -12.40
N TRP A 372 -13.33 -20.68 -12.58
CA TRP A 372 -12.98 -21.77 -11.65
C TRP A 372 -12.61 -21.24 -10.26
N PHE A 373 -11.81 -20.17 -10.17
CA PHE A 373 -11.50 -19.51 -8.89
C PHE A 373 -12.74 -18.84 -8.27
N GLN A 374 -13.68 -18.32 -9.06
CA GLN A 374 -14.98 -17.82 -8.57
C GLN A 374 -15.79 -18.92 -7.89
N GLU A 375 -16.00 -20.06 -8.55
CA GLU A 375 -16.77 -21.16 -7.95
C GLU A 375 -16.06 -21.77 -6.74
N LEU A 376 -14.73 -21.86 -6.74
CA LEU A 376 -13.97 -22.28 -5.57
C LEU A 376 -14.18 -21.33 -4.38
N GLY A 377 -14.13 -20.01 -4.62
CA GLY A 377 -14.40 -19.00 -3.60
C GLY A 377 -15.77 -19.18 -2.95
N LYS A 378 -16.83 -19.34 -3.76
CA LYS A 378 -18.20 -19.59 -3.26
C LYS A 378 -18.29 -20.85 -2.39
N LYS A 379 -17.58 -21.93 -2.76
CA LYS A 379 -17.58 -23.20 -2.02
C LYS A 379 -16.77 -23.14 -0.71
N LEU A 380 -15.74 -22.29 -0.61
CA LEU A 380 -14.88 -22.18 0.59
C LEU A 380 -15.29 -21.08 1.58
N ASN A 381 -16.02 -20.04 1.14
CA ASN A 381 -16.37 -18.88 1.98
C ASN A 381 -17.17 -19.17 3.28
N PRO A 382 -18.03 -20.22 3.39
CA PRO A 382 -18.84 -20.47 4.60
C PRO A 382 -18.07 -20.93 5.85
N VAL A 383 -16.76 -21.23 5.75
CA VAL A 383 -16.00 -21.91 6.82
C VAL A 383 -15.28 -20.91 7.73
N HIS A 384 -15.49 -21.03 9.05
CA HIS A 384 -14.86 -20.14 10.05
C HIS A 384 -13.52 -20.66 10.60
N ASP A 385 -13.46 -21.87 11.16
CA ASP A 385 -12.47 -22.22 12.20
C ASP A 385 -10.98 -22.31 11.76
N GLN A 386 -10.68 -22.52 10.47
CA GLN A 386 -9.29 -22.52 9.97
C GLN A 386 -9.04 -21.52 8.83
N ARG A 387 -9.89 -20.47 8.70
CA ARG A 387 -9.86 -19.49 7.60
C ARG A 387 -8.50 -18.80 7.39
N HIS A 388 -7.68 -18.65 8.44
CA HIS A 388 -6.35 -18.02 8.36
C HIS A 388 -5.29 -18.86 7.60
N LYS A 389 -5.42 -20.20 7.60
CA LYS A 389 -4.49 -21.11 6.89
C LYS A 389 -4.68 -21.07 5.36
N LEU A 390 -5.88 -20.72 4.92
CA LEU A 390 -6.28 -20.67 3.51
C LEU A 390 -6.50 -19.23 3.01
N SER A 391 -6.13 -18.20 3.78
CA SER A 391 -6.45 -16.81 3.41
C SER A 391 -5.77 -16.35 2.11
N TRP A 392 -4.57 -16.87 1.80
CA TRP A 392 -3.88 -16.68 0.52
C TRP A 392 -4.71 -17.19 -0.67
N LEU A 393 -5.37 -18.35 -0.53
CA LEU A 393 -6.23 -18.94 -1.55
C LEU A 393 -7.55 -18.15 -1.65
N LEU A 394 -8.08 -17.69 -0.52
CA LEU A 394 -9.28 -16.85 -0.49
C LEU A 394 -9.04 -15.48 -1.12
N GLN A 395 -7.85 -14.86 -1.02
CA GLN A 395 -7.54 -13.63 -1.77
C GLN A 395 -7.57 -13.88 -3.28
N LEU A 396 -6.93 -14.96 -3.76
CA LEU A 396 -6.97 -15.36 -5.17
C LEU A 396 -8.41 -15.59 -5.67
N CYS A 397 -9.27 -16.22 -4.87
CA CYS A 397 -10.68 -16.44 -5.22
C CYS A 397 -11.51 -15.13 -5.19
N THR A 398 -11.25 -14.24 -4.23
CA THR A 398 -11.94 -12.95 -4.08
C THR A 398 -11.63 -12.04 -5.26
N ALA A 399 -10.36 -11.91 -5.64
CA ALA A 399 -9.94 -11.13 -6.80
C ALA A 399 -10.50 -11.62 -8.14
N ALA A 400 -10.84 -12.92 -8.24
CA ALA A 400 -11.55 -13.47 -9.39
C ALA A 400 -13.08 -13.23 -9.33
N THR A 401 -13.64 -12.96 -8.16
CA THR A 401 -15.09 -12.80 -7.91
C THR A 401 -15.56 -11.36 -8.09
N ASP A 402 -14.78 -10.39 -7.63
CA ASP A 402 -15.12 -8.96 -7.66
C ASP A 402 -14.91 -8.34 -9.06
N LEU A 403 -15.60 -8.86 -10.08
CA LEU A 403 -15.41 -8.52 -11.51
C LEU A 403 -16.60 -7.81 -12.16
N ASP A 404 -17.30 -6.97 -11.39
CA ASP A 404 -18.46 -6.22 -11.87
C ASP A 404 -18.09 -4.95 -12.67
N GLY A 405 -18.99 -4.55 -13.57
CA GLY A 405 -18.88 -3.31 -14.34
C GLY A 405 -17.62 -3.19 -15.20
N ASP A 406 -16.93 -2.06 -15.10
CA ASP A 406 -15.70 -1.78 -15.86
C ASP A 406 -14.54 -2.73 -15.50
N GLU A 407 -14.48 -3.24 -14.26
CA GLU A 407 -13.37 -4.10 -13.80
C GLU A 407 -13.39 -5.46 -14.53
N GLY A 408 -14.57 -5.96 -14.91
CA GLY A 408 -14.73 -7.15 -15.75
C GLY A 408 -14.14 -7.01 -17.17
N GLN A 409 -14.03 -5.79 -17.72
CA GLN A 409 -13.35 -5.53 -18.99
C GLN A 409 -11.82 -5.43 -18.82
N VAL A 410 -11.36 -4.92 -17.68
CA VAL A 410 -9.95 -4.72 -17.35
C VAL A 410 -9.25 -6.02 -16.92
N ALA A 411 -9.93 -6.89 -16.17
CA ALA A 411 -9.33 -8.09 -15.59
C ALA A 411 -8.62 -9.02 -16.61
N PRO A 412 -9.17 -9.32 -17.80
CA PRO A 412 -8.47 -10.12 -18.81
C PRO A 412 -7.19 -9.46 -19.35
N LEU A 413 -7.04 -8.14 -19.24
CA LEU A 413 -5.81 -7.42 -19.61
C LEU A 413 -4.75 -7.54 -18.51
N LEU A 414 -5.14 -7.44 -17.24
CA LEU A 414 -4.25 -7.59 -16.08
C LEU A 414 -3.71 -9.02 -15.96
N VAL A 415 -4.56 -10.04 -16.15
CA VAL A 415 -4.12 -11.45 -16.20
C VAL A 415 -3.14 -11.67 -17.37
N LYS A 416 -3.36 -11.04 -18.54
CA LYS A 416 -2.40 -11.08 -19.68
C LYS A 416 -1.13 -10.26 -19.44
N TYR A 417 -1.14 -9.25 -18.57
CA TYR A 417 0.08 -8.56 -18.14
C TYR A 417 0.89 -9.49 -17.22
N GLY A 418 0.26 -9.96 -16.14
CA GLY A 418 0.88 -10.88 -15.17
C GLY A 418 1.40 -12.17 -15.79
N TRP A 419 0.71 -12.72 -16.79
CA TRP A 419 1.18 -13.92 -17.48
C TRP A 419 2.48 -13.70 -18.27
N ARG A 420 2.66 -12.51 -18.86
CA ARG A 420 3.85 -12.16 -19.66
C ARG A 420 5.02 -11.66 -18.81
N ARG A 421 4.73 -10.91 -17.74
CA ARG A 421 5.71 -10.16 -16.95
C ARG A 421 5.93 -10.69 -15.54
N GLY A 422 4.89 -11.23 -14.89
CA GLY A 422 4.88 -11.75 -13.52
C GLY A 422 5.70 -13.02 -13.26
N ALA A 423 6.59 -13.41 -14.17
CA ALA A 423 7.26 -14.71 -14.18
C ALA A 423 8.16 -15.00 -12.96
N ARG A 424 8.60 -13.95 -12.25
CA ARG A 424 9.50 -14.03 -11.08
C ARG A 424 8.80 -13.66 -9.76
N PHE A 425 7.57 -13.15 -9.81
CA PHE A 425 6.88 -12.53 -8.68
C PHE A 425 6.73 -13.47 -7.48
N LEU A 426 6.43 -14.74 -7.76
CA LEU A 426 6.28 -15.82 -6.78
C LEU A 426 7.49 -16.77 -6.76
N GLY A 427 8.69 -16.22 -6.96
CA GLY A 427 9.95 -16.97 -7.11
C GLY A 427 10.17 -17.58 -8.49
N ASP A 428 11.32 -18.24 -8.67
CA ASP A 428 11.68 -18.88 -9.94
C ASP A 428 10.79 -20.09 -10.26
N LYS A 429 10.18 -20.07 -11.45
CA LYS A 429 9.37 -21.15 -12.03
C LYS A 429 10.07 -22.51 -12.02
N ALA A 430 11.38 -22.55 -12.27
CA ALA A 430 12.10 -23.82 -12.43
C ALA A 430 12.21 -24.61 -11.11
N HIS A 431 12.44 -23.89 -10.02
CA HIS A 431 12.81 -24.48 -8.72
C HIS A 431 11.73 -24.33 -7.64
N HIS A 432 10.97 -23.22 -7.62
CA HIS A 432 10.13 -22.85 -6.47
C HIS A 432 8.63 -22.62 -6.79
N GLY A 433 8.16 -22.77 -8.04
CA GLY A 433 6.74 -22.57 -8.38
C GLY A 433 5.81 -23.74 -8.00
N MET A 434 4.53 -23.46 -7.68
CA MET A 434 3.47 -24.47 -7.54
C MET A 434 3.22 -25.17 -8.89
N ARG A 435 3.46 -26.49 -8.96
CA ARG A 435 3.58 -27.21 -10.24
C ARG A 435 2.26 -27.79 -10.75
N GLU A 436 1.35 -28.14 -9.85
CA GLU A 436 0.09 -28.82 -10.17
C GLU A 436 -1.02 -27.79 -10.45
N PRO A 437 -1.49 -27.63 -11.70
CA PRO A 437 -2.52 -26.67 -12.05
C PRO A 437 -3.82 -26.92 -11.30
N PHE A 438 -4.46 -25.84 -10.85
CA PHE A 438 -5.68 -25.90 -10.03
C PHE A 438 -5.50 -26.79 -8.77
N PHE A 439 -4.28 -26.83 -8.24
CA PHE A 439 -3.89 -27.65 -7.06
C PHE A 439 -4.17 -29.15 -7.23
N GLY A 440 -4.10 -29.64 -8.48
CA GLY A 440 -4.40 -31.02 -8.85
C GLY A 440 -5.88 -31.34 -9.04
N LEU A 441 -6.82 -30.47 -8.64
CA LEU A 441 -8.26 -30.77 -8.71
C LEU A 441 -8.83 -30.95 -10.14
N CYS A 442 -8.09 -30.54 -11.17
CA CYS A 442 -8.42 -30.84 -12.58
C CYS A 442 -7.83 -32.18 -13.06
N ASN A 443 -7.42 -33.08 -12.17
CA ASN A 443 -7.04 -34.46 -12.49
C ASN A 443 -8.29 -35.37 -12.45
N PRO A 444 -8.64 -36.09 -13.54
CA PRO A 444 -9.86 -36.90 -13.60
C PRO A 444 -9.88 -38.06 -12.59
N HIS A 445 -8.71 -38.52 -12.15
CA HIS A 445 -8.62 -39.55 -11.12
C HIS A 445 -9.02 -38.98 -9.74
N ILE A 446 -8.58 -37.76 -9.41
CA ILE A 446 -8.91 -37.08 -8.15
C ILE A 446 -10.39 -36.70 -8.12
N MET A 447 -10.88 -36.06 -9.19
CA MET A 447 -12.29 -35.61 -9.31
C MET A 447 -13.27 -36.76 -9.00
N GLY A 448 -13.17 -37.86 -9.77
CA GLY A 448 -14.05 -39.01 -9.56
C GLY A 448 -13.75 -39.86 -8.33
N SER A 449 -12.70 -39.56 -7.55
CA SER A 449 -12.53 -40.11 -6.20
C SER A 449 -13.30 -39.27 -5.18
N LEU A 450 -13.21 -37.93 -5.29
CA LEU A 450 -13.89 -36.97 -4.39
C LEU A 450 -15.42 -36.94 -4.59
N ASP A 451 -15.94 -37.46 -5.70
CA ASP A 451 -17.37 -37.63 -5.96
C ASP A 451 -18.04 -38.72 -5.07
N HIS A 452 -17.26 -39.59 -4.42
CA HIS A 452 -17.81 -40.60 -3.50
C HIS A 452 -18.29 -39.99 -2.17
N LYS A 453 -19.37 -40.56 -1.61
CA LYS A 453 -20.04 -40.00 -0.41
C LYS A 453 -19.18 -40.05 0.85
N ALA A 454 -18.63 -41.21 1.22
CA ALA A 454 -17.79 -41.37 2.40
C ALA A 454 -16.30 -41.23 2.06
N ASP A 455 -15.49 -40.77 3.01
CA ASP A 455 -14.08 -40.41 2.79
C ASP A 455 -13.16 -41.63 2.61
N VAL A 456 -13.47 -42.74 3.30
CA VAL A 456 -12.86 -44.06 3.06
C VAL A 456 -13.00 -44.52 1.61
N GLU A 457 -14.12 -44.22 0.96
CA GLU A 457 -14.38 -44.55 -0.44
C GLU A 457 -13.54 -43.70 -1.39
N CYS A 458 -13.34 -42.42 -1.07
CA CYS A 458 -12.45 -41.53 -1.82
C CYS A 458 -10.99 -42.06 -1.81
N GLY A 459 -10.52 -42.60 -0.68
CA GLY A 459 -9.18 -43.20 -0.58
C GLY A 459 -9.04 -44.51 -1.37
N ILE A 460 -10.01 -45.43 -1.25
CA ILE A 460 -10.00 -46.72 -1.96
C ILE A 460 -10.09 -46.50 -3.48
N GLU A 461 -10.99 -45.63 -3.95
CA GLU A 461 -11.14 -45.34 -5.37
C GLU A 461 -9.91 -44.63 -5.97
N TYR A 462 -9.27 -43.74 -5.21
CA TYR A 462 -7.99 -43.14 -5.61
C TYR A 462 -6.90 -44.20 -5.78
N LEU A 463 -6.81 -45.21 -4.89
CA LEU A 463 -5.83 -46.29 -5.01
C LEU A 463 -6.14 -47.27 -6.16
N ARG A 464 -7.40 -47.54 -6.49
CA ARG A 464 -7.81 -48.29 -7.71
C ARG A 464 -7.35 -47.56 -8.98
N ARG A 465 -7.45 -46.23 -8.98
CA ARG A 465 -7.00 -45.35 -10.07
C ARG A 465 -5.47 -45.30 -10.17
N VAL A 466 -4.76 -45.22 -9.04
CA VAL A 466 -3.29 -45.36 -8.97
C VAL A 466 -2.83 -46.72 -9.53
N SER A 467 -3.52 -47.81 -9.16
CA SER A 467 -3.24 -49.16 -9.67
C SER A 467 -3.47 -49.27 -11.18
N SER A 468 -4.49 -48.58 -11.70
CA SER A 468 -4.79 -48.50 -13.14
C SER A 468 -3.72 -47.70 -13.92
N ILE A 469 -3.22 -46.60 -13.34
CA ILE A 469 -2.08 -45.82 -13.89
C ILE A 469 -0.80 -46.67 -13.93
N LEU A 470 -0.58 -47.50 -12.92
CA LEU A 470 0.55 -48.43 -12.82
C LEU A 470 0.39 -49.70 -13.68
N HIS A 471 -0.76 -49.88 -14.34
CA HIS A 471 -1.10 -51.07 -15.13
C HIS A 471 -1.01 -52.41 -14.36
N LEU A 472 -1.32 -52.38 -13.06
CA LEU A 472 -1.41 -53.58 -12.22
C LEU A 472 -2.65 -54.41 -12.62
N GLY A 473 -2.52 -55.73 -12.74
CA GLY A 473 -3.63 -56.63 -13.04
C GLY A 473 -4.47 -57.01 -11.82
N GLU A 474 -5.57 -57.75 -12.05
CA GLU A 474 -6.49 -58.26 -11.02
C GLU A 474 -5.77 -59.02 -9.89
N GLU A 475 -4.66 -59.69 -10.19
CA GLU A 475 -3.87 -60.55 -9.29
C GLU A 475 -2.50 -59.98 -8.88
N ASP A 476 -2.20 -58.69 -9.17
CA ASP A 476 -0.89 -58.08 -8.88
C ASP A 476 -0.82 -57.27 -7.57
N ALA A 477 -1.97 -56.80 -7.07
CA ALA A 477 -2.02 -55.94 -5.88
C ALA A 477 -3.35 -56.00 -5.12
N VAL A 478 -3.31 -55.57 -3.85
CA VAL A 478 -4.47 -55.40 -2.96
C VAL A 478 -4.34 -54.08 -2.19
N ILE A 479 -5.46 -53.42 -1.93
CA ILE A 479 -5.54 -52.21 -1.09
C ILE A 479 -5.85 -52.66 0.34
N GLU A 480 -5.20 -52.05 1.34
CA GLU A 480 -5.57 -52.18 2.75
C GLU A 480 -5.96 -50.80 3.30
N TYR A 481 -7.02 -50.74 4.10
CA TYR A 481 -7.41 -49.57 4.89
C TYR A 481 -7.52 -49.94 6.37
N HIS A 482 -6.95 -49.13 7.26
CA HIS A 482 -6.98 -49.24 8.72
C HIS A 482 -7.91 -48.16 9.29
N GLY A 483 -9.13 -48.56 9.61
CA GLY A 483 -10.16 -47.68 10.17
C GLY A 483 -10.41 -47.98 11.65
N ASN A 484 -11.27 -47.15 12.26
CA ASN A 484 -11.75 -47.35 13.62
C ASN A 484 -13.29 -47.14 13.65
N LEU A 485 -14.00 -48.04 14.32
CA LEU A 485 -15.46 -47.95 14.53
C LEU A 485 -15.72 -48.07 16.03
N LEU A 486 -16.49 -47.11 16.59
CA LEU A 486 -16.85 -47.07 18.02
C LEU A 486 -15.65 -47.12 18.99
N GLY A 487 -14.45 -46.73 18.57
CA GLY A 487 -13.23 -46.78 19.37
C GLY A 487 -12.35 -48.02 19.10
N HIS A 488 -12.83 -49.01 18.35
CA HIS A 488 -12.12 -50.25 18.06
C HIS A 488 -11.58 -50.31 16.62
N ASP A 489 -10.34 -50.78 16.47
CA ASP A 489 -9.64 -50.84 15.19
C ASP A 489 -10.15 -51.98 14.29
N TYR A 490 -10.35 -51.69 13.00
CA TYR A 490 -10.72 -52.67 11.98
C TYR A 490 -9.93 -52.43 10.67
N ARG A 491 -9.96 -53.41 9.77
CA ARG A 491 -9.31 -53.34 8.47
C ARG A 491 -10.25 -53.68 7.32
N GLU A 492 -10.12 -52.96 6.21
CA GLU A 492 -10.72 -53.32 4.91
C GLU A 492 -9.61 -53.71 3.94
N LEU A 493 -9.59 -54.96 3.49
CA LEU A 493 -8.84 -55.34 2.29
C LEU A 493 -9.75 -55.19 1.07
N ALA A 494 -9.30 -54.53 0.00
CA ALA A 494 -10.11 -54.25 -1.19
C ALA A 494 -9.37 -54.59 -2.51
N THR A 495 -10.10 -55.15 -3.47
CA THR A 495 -9.60 -55.44 -4.82
C THR A 495 -9.32 -54.16 -5.62
N VAL A 496 -8.20 -54.14 -6.35
CA VAL A 496 -7.84 -53.05 -7.28
C VAL A 496 -8.69 -53.00 -8.55
N HIS A 497 -9.27 -54.14 -8.97
CA HIS A 497 -10.12 -54.29 -10.16
C HIS A 497 -11.37 -55.13 -9.83
N PRO A 498 -12.45 -55.06 -10.63
CA PRO A 498 -13.58 -55.97 -10.49
C PRO A 498 -13.18 -57.42 -10.83
N ILE A 499 -13.60 -58.37 -10.01
CA ILE A 499 -13.33 -59.81 -10.14
C ILE A 499 -14.62 -60.63 -10.21
N GLU A 500 -14.52 -61.88 -10.63
CA GLU A 500 -15.64 -62.84 -10.54
C GLU A 500 -15.87 -63.26 -9.09
N TYR A 501 -17.14 -63.45 -8.70
CA TYR A 501 -17.52 -63.76 -7.31
C TYR A 501 -16.76 -64.96 -6.73
N HIS A 502 -16.55 -66.02 -7.53
CA HIS A 502 -15.82 -67.22 -7.12
C HIS A 502 -14.35 -66.98 -6.75
N LEU A 503 -13.74 -65.88 -7.23
CA LEU A 503 -12.38 -65.46 -6.87
C LEU A 503 -12.34 -64.71 -5.53
N ALA A 504 -13.49 -64.19 -5.07
CA ALA A 504 -13.65 -63.60 -3.74
C ALA A 504 -13.93 -64.65 -2.64
N GLU A 505 -14.13 -65.91 -3.01
CA GLU A 505 -14.28 -67.04 -2.09
C GLU A 505 -12.94 -67.60 -1.59
N ARG A 506 -13.03 -68.58 -0.69
CA ARG A 506 -11.90 -69.37 -0.17
C ARG A 506 -12.28 -70.85 -0.24
N GLY A 507 -11.62 -71.61 -1.11
CA GLY A 507 -11.93 -73.03 -1.33
C GLY A 507 -12.88 -73.28 -2.51
N ASP A 508 -13.41 -74.51 -2.61
CA ASP A 508 -14.26 -74.94 -3.72
C ASP A 508 -15.64 -74.25 -3.71
N VAL A 509 -16.00 -73.65 -4.84
CA VAL A 509 -17.23 -72.87 -5.02
C VAL A 509 -18.27 -73.68 -5.79
N SER A 510 -19.53 -73.59 -5.37
CA SER A 510 -20.64 -74.28 -6.05
C SER A 510 -20.82 -73.76 -7.49
N ARG A 511 -20.91 -74.68 -8.47
CA ARG A 511 -20.95 -74.37 -9.92
C ARG A 511 -22.10 -73.47 -10.39
N GLY A 512 -23.08 -73.16 -9.53
CA GLY A 512 -24.24 -72.32 -9.90
C GLY A 512 -23.94 -70.83 -10.08
N GLU A 513 -22.85 -70.32 -9.51
CA GLU A 513 -22.61 -68.87 -9.39
C GLU A 513 -21.64 -68.29 -10.42
N MET A 514 -21.14 -69.13 -11.34
CA MET A 514 -20.12 -68.80 -12.36
C MET A 514 -20.58 -67.81 -13.46
N SER A 515 -21.79 -67.24 -13.35
CA SER A 515 -22.36 -66.30 -14.32
C SER A 515 -22.69 -64.92 -13.72
N ALA A 516 -22.25 -64.64 -12.49
CA ALA A 516 -22.39 -63.31 -11.89
C ALA A 516 -21.50 -62.27 -12.62
N PRO A 517 -21.96 -61.02 -12.81
CA PRO A 517 -21.12 -59.96 -13.37
C PRO A 517 -19.92 -59.67 -12.46
N LYS A 518 -18.76 -59.34 -13.04
CA LYS A 518 -17.58 -58.96 -12.24
C LYS A 518 -17.88 -57.75 -11.35
N ARG A 519 -17.46 -57.81 -10.10
CA ARG A 519 -17.62 -56.76 -9.06
C ARG A 519 -16.33 -56.61 -8.28
N HIS A 520 -16.06 -55.43 -7.73
CA HIS A 520 -15.04 -55.33 -6.70
C HIS A 520 -15.43 -56.17 -5.47
N ALA A 521 -14.43 -56.66 -4.75
CA ALA A 521 -14.61 -57.39 -3.50
C ALA A 521 -13.84 -56.75 -2.35
N ARG A 522 -14.39 -56.86 -1.15
CA ARG A 522 -13.74 -56.44 0.10
C ARG A 522 -13.85 -57.51 1.19
N TRP A 523 -12.86 -57.53 2.07
CA TRP A 523 -12.83 -58.34 3.27
C TRP A 523 -12.62 -57.43 4.48
N LEU A 524 -13.61 -57.38 5.36
CA LEU A 524 -13.56 -56.71 6.65
C LEU A 524 -12.95 -57.65 7.68
N HIS A 525 -11.98 -57.16 8.46
CA HIS A 525 -11.41 -57.91 9.58
C HIS A 525 -11.27 -57.01 10.80
N TYR A 526 -11.71 -57.49 11.96
CA TYR A 526 -11.57 -56.84 13.24
C TYR A 526 -11.03 -57.83 14.27
N ARG A 527 -10.47 -57.32 15.37
CA ARG A 527 -10.25 -58.13 16.57
C ARG A 527 -11.48 -57.97 17.48
N VAL A 528 -12.00 -59.10 17.98
CA VAL A 528 -13.11 -59.11 18.95
C VAL A 528 -12.73 -58.26 20.17
N PRO A 529 -13.58 -57.31 20.62
CA PRO A 529 -13.34 -56.54 21.84
C PRO A 529 -13.27 -57.42 23.09
N ASP A 530 -12.43 -57.05 24.06
CA ASP A 530 -12.34 -57.76 25.35
C ASP A 530 -13.56 -57.50 26.30
N ASP A 531 -14.51 -56.65 25.89
CA ASP A 531 -15.77 -56.36 26.59
C ASP A 531 -16.98 -56.95 25.84
N PRO A 532 -17.68 -57.96 26.40
CA PRO A 532 -18.87 -58.57 25.80
C PRO A 532 -20.05 -57.61 25.56
N MET A 533 -20.12 -56.46 26.24
CA MET A 533 -21.19 -55.49 26.01
C MET A 533 -20.87 -54.57 24.81
N GLY A 534 -19.59 -54.28 24.57
CA GLY A 534 -19.11 -53.59 23.37
C GLY A 534 -19.08 -54.49 22.13
N GLU A 535 -18.79 -55.78 22.30
CA GLU A 535 -18.75 -56.80 21.24
C GLU A 535 -20.00 -56.75 20.34
N ALA A 536 -21.20 -56.92 20.92
CA ALA A 536 -22.46 -56.97 20.17
C ALA A 536 -22.95 -55.61 19.61
N GLU A 537 -22.24 -54.51 19.90
CA GLU A 537 -22.46 -53.20 19.27
C GLU A 537 -21.43 -52.94 18.15
N PHE A 538 -20.18 -53.33 18.36
CA PHE A 538 -19.12 -53.26 17.36
C PHE A 538 -19.35 -54.25 16.20
N GLU A 539 -19.76 -55.50 16.47
CA GLU A 539 -20.19 -56.43 15.41
C GLU A 539 -21.30 -55.83 14.55
N ARG A 540 -22.27 -55.15 15.17
CA ARG A 540 -23.38 -54.48 14.47
C ARG A 540 -22.89 -53.34 13.58
N ALA A 541 -21.90 -52.57 14.04
CA ALA A 541 -21.26 -51.51 13.25
C ALA A 541 -20.45 -52.07 12.07
N VAL A 542 -19.74 -53.18 12.25
CA VAL A 542 -19.04 -53.88 11.15
C VAL A 542 -20.04 -54.48 10.16
N ASP A 543 -21.17 -55.02 10.63
CA ASP A 543 -22.21 -55.59 9.78
C ASP A 543 -23.10 -54.52 9.10
N GLU A 544 -23.14 -53.30 9.65
CA GLU A 544 -23.61 -52.09 8.97
C GLU A 544 -22.65 -51.65 7.88
N ARG A 545 -21.36 -51.55 8.18
CA ARG A 545 -20.31 -51.23 7.20
C ARG A 545 -20.27 -52.24 6.05
N ARG A 546 -20.49 -53.54 6.31
CA ARG A 546 -20.67 -54.58 5.29
C ARG A 546 -21.86 -54.27 4.37
N ARG A 547 -23.01 -53.91 4.95
CA ARG A 547 -24.24 -53.55 4.20
C ARG A 547 -24.07 -52.27 3.38
N GLU A 548 -23.29 -51.29 3.82
CA GLU A 548 -22.93 -50.12 2.99
C GLU A 548 -22.18 -50.53 1.72
N ILE A 549 -21.16 -51.38 1.86
CA ILE A 549 -20.30 -51.84 0.76
C ILE A 549 -21.11 -52.67 -0.23
N GLU A 550 -22.01 -53.53 0.26
CA GLU A 550 -22.96 -54.29 -0.57
C GLU A 550 -23.98 -53.39 -1.28
N ALA A 551 -24.46 -52.32 -0.62
CA ALA A 551 -25.37 -51.35 -1.22
C ALA A 551 -24.71 -50.49 -2.31
N MET A 552 -23.39 -50.33 -2.28
CA MET A 552 -22.59 -49.76 -3.38
C MET A 552 -22.35 -50.75 -4.54
N GLY A 553 -22.80 -52.00 -4.42
CA GLY A 553 -22.70 -53.04 -5.45
C GLY A 553 -21.41 -53.86 -5.43
N GLU A 554 -20.54 -53.67 -4.43
CA GLU A 554 -19.37 -54.51 -4.20
C GLU A 554 -19.75 -55.80 -3.45
N SER A 555 -18.86 -56.80 -3.46
CA SER A 555 -19.03 -58.04 -2.68
C SER A 555 -18.26 -57.92 -1.36
N CYS A 556 -18.93 -57.93 -0.22
CA CYS A 556 -18.28 -57.74 1.09
C CYS A 556 -18.34 -59.02 1.95
N LYS A 557 -17.31 -59.26 2.77
CA LYS A 557 -17.23 -60.40 3.68
C LYS A 557 -16.54 -60.03 4.99
N ILE A 558 -17.00 -60.59 6.10
CA ILE A 558 -16.35 -60.49 7.41
C ILE A 558 -15.41 -61.70 7.59
N VAL A 559 -14.23 -61.46 8.15
CA VAL A 559 -13.15 -62.44 8.33
C VAL A 559 -12.52 -62.24 9.71
N VAL A 560 -12.51 -63.29 10.54
CA VAL A 560 -12.21 -63.17 11.99
C VAL A 560 -10.89 -63.85 12.42
N GLY A 561 -10.27 -64.66 11.55
CA GLY A 561 -8.98 -65.33 11.83
C GLY A 561 -7.76 -64.56 11.31
N GLU A 562 -6.72 -64.43 12.13
CA GLU A 562 -5.49 -63.70 11.77
C GLU A 562 -4.69 -64.36 10.62
N GLU A 563 -4.84 -65.67 10.40
CA GLU A 563 -4.20 -66.40 9.30
C GLU A 563 -4.69 -65.97 7.91
N TYR A 564 -5.87 -65.33 7.87
CA TYR A 564 -6.54 -64.88 6.66
C TYR A 564 -6.18 -63.43 6.26
N MET A 565 -5.27 -62.77 6.97
CA MET A 565 -4.88 -61.36 6.82
C MET A 565 -3.41 -61.16 6.41
N LEU A 566 -3.06 -59.89 6.15
CA LEU A 566 -1.69 -59.46 5.91
C LEU A 566 -0.91 -59.41 7.23
N SER A 567 0.04 -60.35 7.39
CA SER A 567 0.87 -60.47 8.58
C SER A 567 2.30 -59.96 8.34
N ALA A 568 2.85 -59.18 9.27
CA ALA A 568 4.25 -58.76 9.21
C ALA A 568 5.17 -59.99 9.23
N ARG A 569 6.20 -60.01 8.38
CA ARG A 569 7.02 -61.21 8.14
C ARG A 569 7.86 -61.56 9.39
N PRO A 570 7.67 -62.71 10.08
CA PRO A 570 8.21 -62.93 11.43
C PRO A 570 9.74 -63.03 11.60
N LYS A 571 10.54 -62.77 10.55
CA LYS A 571 11.99 -62.97 10.52
C LYS A 571 12.73 -61.99 9.58
N SER A 572 12.24 -60.78 9.35
CA SER A 572 12.97 -59.78 8.55
C SER A 572 12.80 -58.36 9.07
N ASP A 573 13.91 -57.62 9.14
CA ASP A 573 13.96 -56.20 9.54
C ASP A 573 13.28 -55.26 8.52
N ASP A 574 13.03 -55.75 7.31
CA ASP A 574 12.32 -55.01 6.26
C ASP A 574 10.82 -54.89 6.56
N LYS A 575 10.46 -53.81 7.24
CA LYS A 575 9.06 -53.42 7.54
C LYS A 575 8.20 -53.15 6.30
N ARG A 576 8.78 -53.07 5.09
CA ARG A 576 8.02 -52.84 3.84
C ARG A 576 7.47 -54.14 3.24
N LYS A 577 7.52 -55.28 3.95
CA LYS A 577 7.03 -56.59 3.47
C LYS A 577 6.01 -57.25 4.41
N SER A 578 4.93 -57.75 3.81
CA SER A 578 3.86 -58.51 4.45
C SER A 578 3.67 -59.89 3.81
N LEU A 579 3.18 -60.84 4.59
CA LEU A 579 2.93 -62.22 4.19
C LEU A 579 1.44 -62.53 4.35
N TRP A 580 0.76 -62.87 3.24
CA TRP A 580 -0.61 -63.35 3.25
C TRP A 580 -0.62 -64.88 3.25
N ARG A 581 -0.86 -65.49 4.42
CA ARG A 581 -0.70 -66.95 4.60
C ARG A 581 -1.83 -67.75 3.97
N ASN A 582 -3.05 -67.23 4.02
CA ASN A 582 -4.24 -67.84 3.45
C ASN A 582 -5.07 -66.74 2.76
N PRO A 583 -4.84 -66.46 1.47
CA PRO A 583 -5.56 -65.44 0.73
C PRO A 583 -6.92 -65.94 0.18
N PRO A 584 -7.73 -65.06 -0.42
CA PRO A 584 -8.85 -65.44 -1.30
C PRO A 584 -8.39 -66.20 -2.56
N ASN A 585 -9.33 -66.91 -3.19
CA ASN A 585 -9.14 -67.71 -4.41
C ASN A 585 -8.40 -66.94 -5.53
N LEU A 586 -8.62 -65.62 -5.65
CA LEU A 586 -7.90 -64.69 -6.52
C LEU A 586 -6.37 -64.86 -6.48
N PHE A 587 -5.78 -64.91 -5.28
CA PHE A 587 -4.32 -65.01 -5.10
C PHE A 587 -3.87 -66.42 -4.67
N GLN A 588 -4.79 -67.37 -4.49
CA GLN A 588 -4.50 -68.70 -3.92
C GLN A 588 -3.44 -69.50 -4.71
N LYS A 589 -3.32 -69.26 -6.02
CA LYS A 589 -2.24 -69.82 -6.88
C LYS A 589 -0.82 -69.40 -6.48
N ARG A 590 -0.69 -68.36 -5.64
CA ARG A 590 0.57 -67.81 -5.11
C ARG A 590 0.66 -67.92 -3.58
N SER A 591 -0.20 -68.71 -2.95
CA SER A 591 -0.24 -68.85 -1.49
C SER A 591 0.96 -69.65 -0.97
N PRO A 592 1.67 -69.22 0.11
CA PRO A 592 1.48 -67.95 0.82
C PRO A 592 2.10 -66.76 0.05
N VAL A 593 1.36 -65.67 -0.08
CA VAL A 593 1.73 -64.54 -0.95
C VAL A 593 2.68 -63.59 -0.23
N GLU A 594 3.84 -63.30 -0.82
CA GLU A 594 4.71 -62.21 -0.36
C GLU A 594 4.34 -60.90 -1.06
N LEU A 595 4.05 -59.88 -0.26
CA LEU A 595 3.62 -58.55 -0.69
C LEU A 595 4.59 -57.50 -0.17
N ARG A 596 4.81 -56.46 -0.98
CA ARG A 596 5.64 -55.30 -0.66
C ARG A 596 4.79 -54.04 -0.65
N HIS A 597 4.97 -53.16 0.34
CA HIS A 597 4.23 -51.90 0.38
C HIS A 597 4.73 -50.96 -0.72
N PHE A 598 3.80 -50.43 -1.51
CA PHE A 598 4.07 -49.42 -2.51
C PHE A 598 4.17 -48.02 -1.88
N THR A 599 5.35 -47.69 -1.35
CA THR A 599 5.62 -46.36 -0.77
C THR A 599 5.59 -45.20 -1.78
N GLY A 600 5.55 -45.50 -3.09
CA GLY A 600 5.66 -44.52 -4.16
C GLY A 600 6.96 -43.71 -4.13
N PRO A 601 7.04 -42.60 -4.89
CA PRO A 601 8.13 -41.63 -4.78
C PRO A 601 7.94 -40.58 -3.67
N TRP A 602 6.84 -40.65 -2.92
CA TRP A 602 6.43 -39.63 -1.94
C TRP A 602 6.46 -40.14 -0.48
N GLU A 603 6.80 -41.42 -0.28
CA GLU A 603 6.79 -42.14 0.99
C GLU A 603 5.45 -42.08 1.75
N PHE A 604 4.44 -42.81 1.23
CA PHE A 604 3.18 -43.08 1.92
C PHE A 604 3.41 -43.84 3.24
N THR A 605 3.69 -43.13 4.34
CA THR A 605 3.95 -43.74 5.67
C THR A 605 3.09 -43.16 6.80
N ILE A 606 2.14 -42.28 6.48
CA ILE A 606 1.25 -41.59 7.45
C ILE A 606 -0.18 -41.49 6.88
N THR A 607 -0.69 -42.59 6.36
CA THR A 607 -2.06 -42.74 5.87
C THR A 607 -2.64 -44.03 6.40
N SER A 608 -3.94 -44.06 6.72
CA SER A 608 -4.65 -45.31 7.02
C SER A 608 -4.77 -46.24 5.81
N PHE A 609 -4.29 -45.85 4.63
CA PHE A 609 -4.36 -46.66 3.41
C PHE A 609 -2.95 -47.10 2.99
N ASP A 610 -2.81 -48.38 2.67
CA ASP A 610 -1.63 -49.00 2.08
C ASP A 610 -1.99 -49.63 0.72
N LEU A 611 -1.04 -49.63 -0.23
CA LEU A 611 -1.15 -50.37 -1.49
C LEU A 611 -0.10 -51.49 -1.54
N TRP A 612 -0.55 -52.74 -1.39
CA TRP A 612 0.32 -53.90 -1.33
C TRP A 612 0.46 -54.56 -2.71
N VAL A 613 1.68 -54.65 -3.23
CA VAL A 613 2.01 -55.20 -4.56
C VAL A 613 2.83 -56.48 -4.42
N ILE A 614 2.60 -57.50 -5.25
CA ILE A 614 3.29 -58.81 -5.13
C ILE A 614 4.80 -58.67 -5.35
N ASP A 615 5.57 -59.24 -4.43
CA ASP A 615 7.04 -59.23 -4.44
C ASP A 615 7.57 -60.36 -5.36
N LYS A 616 7.68 -60.07 -6.66
CA LYS A 616 8.17 -61.03 -7.66
C LYS A 616 9.71 -61.03 -7.73
N PRO A 617 10.37 -62.20 -7.86
CA PRO A 617 11.82 -62.29 -8.08
C PRO A 617 12.23 -61.66 -9.42
N VAL A 618 13.45 -61.13 -9.46
CA VAL A 618 13.93 -60.18 -10.49
C VAL A 618 13.92 -60.74 -11.91
N ASP A 619 14.04 -62.07 -12.08
CA ASP A 619 14.08 -62.75 -13.39
C ASP A 619 12.70 -62.85 -14.09
N SER A 620 11.67 -62.19 -13.55
CA SER A 620 10.29 -62.18 -14.09
C SER A 620 10.13 -61.19 -15.26
N VAL A 621 10.51 -61.61 -16.47
CA VAL A 621 10.62 -60.82 -17.74
C VAL A 621 9.38 -59.97 -18.15
N HIS A 622 8.23 -60.09 -17.48
CA HIS A 622 6.96 -59.47 -17.89
C HIS A 622 6.42 -58.32 -17.00
N LEU A 623 7.14 -57.88 -15.97
CA LEU A 623 6.85 -56.58 -15.34
C LEU A 623 7.96 -55.57 -15.65
N GLN A 624 7.59 -54.42 -16.22
CA GLN A 624 8.44 -53.24 -16.15
C GLN A 624 8.61 -52.84 -14.68
N PRO A 625 9.78 -52.32 -14.26
CA PRO A 625 9.93 -51.77 -12.92
C PRO A 625 8.91 -50.65 -12.72
N LEU A 626 8.11 -50.70 -11.65
CA LEU A 626 7.07 -49.71 -11.35
C LEU A 626 7.72 -48.35 -11.09
N THR A 627 7.81 -47.50 -12.11
CA THR A 627 8.59 -46.27 -12.00
C THR A 627 7.78 -45.12 -11.39
N PRO A 628 8.41 -44.32 -10.50
CA PRO A 628 7.95 -42.96 -10.18
C PRO A 628 7.56 -42.10 -11.38
N ALA A 629 8.25 -42.29 -12.52
CA ALA A 629 7.98 -41.55 -13.75
C ALA A 629 6.60 -41.87 -14.35
N GLN A 630 6.19 -43.14 -14.39
CA GLN A 630 4.86 -43.55 -14.89
C GLN A 630 3.73 -42.91 -14.05
N LEU A 631 3.84 -42.93 -12.72
CA LEU A 631 2.87 -42.25 -11.85
C LEU A 631 2.85 -40.74 -12.06
N LYS A 632 4.02 -40.10 -12.15
CA LYS A 632 4.11 -38.65 -12.36
C LYS A 632 3.54 -38.22 -13.71
N VAL A 633 3.68 -39.04 -14.75
CA VAL A 633 3.06 -38.81 -16.07
C VAL A 633 1.56 -39.11 -16.05
N GLY A 634 1.11 -40.14 -15.34
CA GLY A 634 -0.31 -40.49 -15.20
C GLY A 634 -1.09 -39.44 -14.41
N LEU A 635 -0.60 -39.06 -13.23
CA LEU A 635 -1.20 -38.01 -12.40
C LEU A 635 -1.00 -36.59 -12.98
N GLY A 636 -0.08 -36.43 -13.94
CA GLY A 636 0.07 -35.21 -14.74
C GLY A 636 -0.96 -35.04 -15.86
N LYS A 637 -1.85 -36.01 -16.09
CA LYS A 637 -2.96 -35.87 -17.05
C LYS A 637 -4.12 -35.10 -16.42
N LEU A 638 -4.47 -33.97 -17.02
CA LEU A 638 -5.53 -33.08 -16.57
C LEU A 638 -6.68 -33.05 -17.57
N VAL A 639 -7.90 -32.82 -17.08
CA VAL A 639 -9.05 -32.43 -17.92
C VAL A 639 -8.94 -30.95 -18.32
N THR A 640 -9.75 -30.49 -19.26
CA THR A 640 -9.75 -29.05 -19.60
C THR A 640 -10.33 -28.22 -18.44
N PRO A 641 -9.96 -26.93 -18.30
CA PRO A 641 -10.52 -26.06 -17.26
C PRO A 641 -12.06 -26.01 -17.27
N GLU A 642 -12.68 -26.17 -18.45
CA GLU A 642 -14.12 -26.16 -18.65
C GLU A 642 -14.78 -27.41 -18.03
N GLN A 643 -14.11 -28.56 -18.13
CA GLN A 643 -14.53 -29.81 -17.51
C GLN A 643 -14.35 -29.75 -15.98
N GLY A 644 -13.21 -29.23 -15.51
CA GLY A 644 -12.94 -29.01 -14.08
C GLY A 644 -13.92 -28.02 -13.43
N LEU A 645 -14.29 -26.94 -14.13
CA LEU A 645 -15.30 -25.96 -13.70
C LEU A 645 -16.71 -26.60 -13.63
N THR A 646 -17.05 -27.44 -14.61
CA THR A 646 -18.35 -28.12 -14.65
C THR A 646 -18.50 -29.09 -13.47
N TRP A 647 -17.45 -29.85 -13.16
CA TRP A 647 -17.38 -30.71 -11.98
C TRP A 647 -17.47 -29.92 -10.67
N LEU A 648 -16.67 -28.87 -10.50
CA LEU A 648 -16.65 -28.05 -9.28
C LEU A 648 -18.01 -27.39 -8.97
N ARG A 649 -18.78 -27.04 -10.01
CA ARG A 649 -20.17 -26.58 -9.86
C ARG A 649 -21.09 -27.70 -9.34
N GLY A 650 -21.00 -28.89 -9.93
CA GLY A 650 -21.80 -30.07 -9.55
C GLY A 650 -21.44 -30.69 -8.19
N MET A 651 -20.23 -30.47 -7.68
CA MET A 651 -19.76 -31.06 -6.43
C MET A 651 -20.62 -30.61 -5.22
N ALA A 652 -21.25 -31.56 -4.54
CA ALA A 652 -22.25 -31.27 -3.50
C ALA A 652 -21.65 -30.93 -2.13
N SER A 653 -20.55 -31.58 -1.71
CA SER A 653 -19.90 -31.30 -0.42
C SER A 653 -18.81 -30.25 -0.54
N THR A 654 -18.94 -29.17 0.25
CA THR A 654 -17.91 -28.16 0.47
C THR A 654 -16.83 -28.61 1.46
N GLU A 655 -17.19 -29.51 2.38
CA GLU A 655 -16.31 -30.01 3.45
C GLU A 655 -15.16 -30.85 2.89
N LYS A 656 -15.41 -31.67 1.85
CA LYS A 656 -14.33 -32.42 1.16
C LYS A 656 -13.32 -31.53 0.46
N LEU A 657 -13.75 -30.39 -0.08
CA LEU A 657 -12.83 -29.39 -0.66
C LEU A 657 -11.98 -28.75 0.45
N LEU A 658 -12.59 -28.41 1.60
CA LEU A 658 -11.87 -27.92 2.77
C LEU A 658 -10.84 -28.95 3.26
N GLY A 659 -11.23 -30.20 3.45
CA GLY A 659 -10.35 -31.31 3.87
C GLY A 659 -9.16 -31.49 2.91
N TYR A 660 -9.42 -31.48 1.60
CA TYR A 660 -8.39 -31.52 0.56
C TYR A 660 -7.37 -30.36 0.70
N PHE A 661 -7.83 -29.11 0.80
CA PHE A 661 -6.92 -27.97 0.94
C PHE A 661 -6.20 -27.92 2.29
N LEU A 662 -6.84 -28.34 3.38
CA LEU A 662 -6.20 -28.47 4.68
C LEU A 662 -5.16 -29.60 4.71
N ALA A 663 -5.34 -30.70 3.96
CA ALA A 663 -4.34 -31.76 3.81
C ALA A 663 -3.13 -31.36 2.94
N ILE A 664 -3.30 -30.46 1.97
CA ILE A 664 -2.16 -29.81 1.31
C ILE A 664 -1.35 -29.00 2.34
N VAL A 665 -2.02 -28.22 3.19
CA VAL A 665 -1.39 -27.34 4.18
C VAL A 665 -0.74 -28.09 5.35
N ASN A 666 -1.48 -28.97 6.02
CA ASN A 666 -1.09 -29.57 7.30
C ASN A 666 -0.07 -30.72 7.19
N TYR A 667 0.35 -31.08 5.97
CA TYR A 667 1.22 -32.22 5.67
C TYR A 667 2.58 -32.16 6.38
N HIS A 668 2.95 -33.25 7.04
CA HIS A 668 4.23 -33.43 7.71
C HIS A 668 4.97 -34.63 7.10
N PRO A 669 6.06 -34.45 6.33
CA PRO A 669 6.93 -35.57 5.98
C PRO A 669 7.57 -36.13 7.25
N THR A 670 7.52 -37.44 7.46
CA THR A 670 8.14 -38.09 8.62
C THR A 670 9.66 -37.97 8.56
N VAL A 671 10.28 -37.59 9.68
CA VAL A 671 11.74 -37.72 9.84
C VAL A 671 12.09 -39.21 9.79
N THR A 672 12.88 -39.62 8.80
CA THR A 672 13.41 -40.98 8.71
C THR A 672 14.43 -41.18 9.83
N LEU A 673 14.01 -41.70 10.99
CA LEU A 673 14.93 -42.09 12.06
C LEU A 673 15.90 -43.13 11.52
N SER A 674 17.16 -42.74 11.38
CA SER A 674 18.24 -43.54 10.79
C SER A 674 18.73 -44.61 11.77
N ILE A 675 17.91 -45.64 11.98
CA ILE A 675 18.27 -46.85 12.71
C ILE A 675 19.20 -47.71 11.83
N SER A 676 20.43 -47.22 11.65
CA SER A 676 21.53 -47.92 10.98
C SER A 676 22.73 -48.01 11.93
N GLY A 677 22.58 -48.84 12.97
CA GLY A 677 23.65 -49.19 13.89
C GLY A 677 24.70 -50.08 13.23
N GLN A 678 25.51 -49.53 12.32
CA GLN A 678 26.69 -50.20 11.76
C GLN A 678 27.93 -49.33 11.88
N GLN A 679 28.91 -49.82 12.64
CA GLN A 679 30.26 -49.26 12.69
C GLN A 679 30.99 -49.53 11.37
N VAL A 680 30.94 -48.57 10.43
CA VAL A 680 31.80 -48.62 9.25
C VAL A 680 33.23 -48.26 9.66
N GLN A 681 34.04 -49.27 9.97
CA GLN A 681 35.48 -49.13 10.18
C GLN A 681 36.16 -48.63 8.89
N LYS A 682 36.31 -47.31 8.73
CA LYS A 682 37.21 -46.76 7.71
C LYS A 682 38.66 -47.02 8.09
N ARG A 683 39.22 -48.11 7.54
CA ARG A 683 40.67 -48.36 7.49
C ARG A 683 41.38 -47.23 6.74
N ASN A 684 41.91 -46.25 7.46
CA ASN A 684 42.79 -45.24 6.89
C ASN A 684 44.16 -45.85 6.55
N ALA A 685 44.37 -46.19 5.28
CA ALA A 685 45.69 -46.55 4.75
C ALA A 685 46.56 -45.29 4.62
N SER A 686 47.77 -45.34 5.16
CA SER A 686 48.63 -44.17 5.34
C SER A 686 49.47 -43.80 4.11
N ARG A 687 49.68 -42.49 3.89
CA ARG A 687 50.90 -41.90 3.30
C ARG A 687 51.08 -40.47 3.83
N GLY A 688 52.31 -40.08 4.15
CA GLY A 688 52.66 -38.76 4.74
C GLY A 688 52.77 -37.63 3.71
N LEU A 689 53.19 -36.40 4.07
CA LEU A 689 54.27 -36.08 5.03
C LEU A 689 54.17 -34.69 5.72
N LYS A 690 54.27 -34.70 7.06
CA LYS A 690 55.09 -33.82 7.96
C LYS A 690 54.93 -32.28 8.01
N ARG A 691 54.68 -31.83 9.26
CA ARG A 691 55.13 -30.57 9.95
C ARG A 691 54.36 -29.27 9.58
N LYS A 692 54.23 -28.27 10.48
CA LYS A 692 54.93 -27.97 11.76
C LYS A 692 54.01 -27.19 12.75
N HIS A 693 54.22 -27.38 14.08
CA HIS A 693 53.94 -26.52 15.28
C HIS A 693 53.06 -25.24 15.19
N SER A 694 52.32 -24.78 16.22
CA SER A 694 51.84 -25.27 17.56
C SER A 694 50.96 -24.14 18.19
N ALA A 695 50.48 -24.05 19.45
CA ALA A 695 50.64 -24.77 20.74
C ALA A 695 49.45 -24.43 21.70
N GLN A 696 49.37 -25.11 22.87
CA GLN A 696 48.63 -24.76 24.12
C GLN A 696 47.08 -24.73 24.06
N GLN A 697 46.26 -25.31 24.97
CA GLN A 697 46.27 -25.58 26.43
C GLN A 697 46.16 -24.32 27.31
N ASP A 698 45.27 -24.19 28.32
CA ASP A 698 44.16 -25.03 28.85
C ASP A 698 43.00 -24.08 29.28
N VAL A 699 41.70 -24.40 29.41
CA VAL A 699 40.94 -25.57 29.92
C VAL A 699 40.83 -25.62 31.46
N HIS A 700 39.58 -25.52 31.97
CA HIS A 700 38.97 -26.01 33.24
C HIS A 700 37.85 -25.03 33.71
N THR A 701 36.53 -25.31 33.72
CA THR A 701 35.68 -26.38 34.33
C THR A 701 35.39 -26.21 35.83
N VAL A 702 34.11 -26.35 36.19
CA VAL A 702 33.49 -26.90 37.43
C VAL A 702 31.97 -26.70 37.23
N ASP A 703 31.14 -27.73 37.03
CA ASP A 703 30.59 -28.68 38.02
C ASP A 703 29.54 -28.02 38.95
N THR A 704 28.42 -28.62 39.37
CA THR A 704 27.77 -29.94 39.15
C THR A 704 26.26 -29.78 39.46
N THR A 705 25.33 -30.68 39.11
CA THR A 705 25.05 -31.97 39.78
C THR A 705 23.92 -32.71 39.05
N ASN A 706 23.78 -34.02 39.25
CA ASN A 706 22.70 -34.81 38.67
C ASN A 706 22.41 -36.05 39.55
N GLU A 707 21.19 -36.21 40.04
CA GLU A 707 20.73 -37.35 40.86
C GLU A 707 19.23 -37.64 40.56
N SER A 708 18.73 -38.88 40.59
CA SER A 708 19.39 -40.21 40.56
C SER A 708 18.36 -41.33 40.27
N ILE A 709 18.85 -42.58 40.20
CA ILE A 709 18.12 -43.87 40.36
C ILE A 709 17.35 -44.42 39.14
N LEU A 710 17.25 -45.75 39.11
CA LEU A 710 16.79 -46.66 38.06
C LEU A 710 15.51 -47.43 38.48
N ASP A 711 15.06 -48.32 37.59
CA ASP A 711 13.98 -49.30 37.76
C ASP A 711 12.55 -48.76 38.00
N HIS A 712 11.70 -48.89 36.98
CA HIS A 712 10.83 -50.08 36.84
C HIS A 712 10.49 -50.32 35.36
N GLY A 713 10.18 -51.56 34.99
CA GLY A 713 9.97 -51.97 33.59
C GLY A 713 8.52 -51.92 33.09
N MET A 714 8.36 -52.11 31.77
CA MET A 714 7.12 -52.50 31.08
C MET A 714 5.94 -51.49 31.02
N ALA A 715 6.18 -50.21 30.67
CA ALA A 715 5.14 -49.36 30.06
C ALA A 715 5.71 -48.17 29.25
N ALA A 716 6.05 -48.36 27.97
CA ALA A 716 6.51 -47.29 27.07
C ALA A 716 6.42 -47.72 25.59
N PHE A 717 5.95 -46.90 24.63
CA PHE A 717 5.14 -45.69 24.74
C PHE A 717 4.29 -45.61 23.45
N LYS A 718 3.00 -45.93 23.51
CA LYS A 718 2.04 -45.53 22.46
C LYS A 718 1.80 -44.03 22.65
N LYS A 719 2.68 -43.20 22.08
CA LYS A 719 2.39 -41.77 21.87
C LYS A 719 2.03 -41.61 20.40
N GLU A 720 0.74 -41.62 20.13
CA GLU A 720 0.21 -41.33 18.80
C GLU A 720 0.62 -39.90 18.40
N PRO A 721 0.98 -39.66 17.13
CA PRO A 721 1.16 -38.29 16.64
C PRO A 721 -0.19 -37.55 16.72
N ASP A 722 -0.18 -36.23 16.88
CA ASP A 722 -1.39 -35.41 16.79
C ASP A 722 -2.04 -35.59 15.41
N VAL A 723 -3.08 -36.43 15.35
CA VAL A 723 -3.93 -36.58 14.16
C VAL A 723 -4.79 -35.32 14.08
N ASP A 724 -4.35 -34.39 13.24
CA ASP A 724 -5.01 -33.10 12.96
C ASP A 724 -6.50 -33.38 12.66
N LYS A 725 -7.41 -32.86 13.49
CA LYS A 725 -8.82 -33.32 13.63
C LYS A 725 -9.72 -33.19 12.38
N GLY A 726 -9.16 -32.81 11.23
CA GLY A 726 -9.88 -32.56 9.97
C GLY A 726 -9.75 -33.65 8.90
N ASP A 727 -8.97 -34.73 9.10
CA ASP A 727 -8.94 -35.90 8.21
C ASP A 727 -8.88 -37.21 9.02
N PRO A 728 -9.99 -37.64 9.65
CA PRO A 728 -10.03 -38.82 10.51
C PRO A 728 -9.84 -40.15 9.76
N THR A 729 -9.86 -40.13 8.42
CA THR A 729 -9.60 -41.31 7.58
C THR A 729 -8.21 -41.31 6.94
N GLY A 730 -7.49 -40.17 6.96
CA GLY A 730 -6.25 -39.98 6.21
C GLY A 730 -6.43 -39.94 4.67
N CYS A 731 -7.65 -39.78 4.15
CA CYS A 731 -7.89 -39.87 2.71
C CYS A 731 -7.43 -38.62 1.95
N PHE A 732 -7.55 -37.44 2.55
CA PHE A 732 -7.12 -36.19 1.94
C PHE A 732 -5.59 -36.10 1.97
N LEU A 733 -4.95 -36.60 3.03
CA LEU A 733 -3.49 -36.79 3.08
C LEU A 733 -3.01 -37.75 1.96
N LEU A 734 -3.68 -38.89 1.77
CA LEU A 734 -3.36 -39.85 0.70
C LEU A 734 -3.48 -39.22 -0.70
N ILE A 735 -4.61 -38.60 -1.00
CA ILE A 735 -4.89 -38.01 -2.32
C ILE A 735 -3.91 -36.85 -2.59
N THR A 736 -3.64 -36.00 -1.61
CA THR A 736 -2.77 -34.82 -1.76
C THR A 736 -1.27 -35.10 -1.61
N ALA A 737 -0.86 -36.33 -1.27
CA ALA A 737 0.56 -36.66 -1.04
C ALA A 737 1.47 -36.24 -2.22
N HIS A 738 0.99 -36.41 -3.45
CA HIS A 738 1.74 -36.12 -4.68
C HIS A 738 1.86 -34.62 -5.05
N ILE A 739 1.13 -33.72 -4.36
CA ILE A 739 1.12 -32.27 -4.65
C ILE A 739 2.44 -31.63 -4.20
N HIS A 740 3.06 -30.81 -5.06
CA HIS A 740 4.26 -30.07 -4.71
C HIS A 740 3.92 -28.96 -3.70
N ARG A 741 4.72 -28.83 -2.64
CA ARG A 741 4.49 -27.89 -1.53
C ARG A 741 5.64 -26.89 -1.41
N PRO A 742 5.81 -25.96 -2.37
CA PRO A 742 6.88 -24.98 -2.34
C PRO A 742 6.60 -23.88 -1.29
N THR A 743 7.33 -23.93 -0.16
CA THR A 743 7.19 -22.95 0.92
C THR A 743 7.41 -21.51 0.44
N ASN A 744 8.39 -21.28 -0.45
CA ASN A 744 8.72 -19.94 -0.96
C ASN A 744 7.60 -19.33 -1.81
N TRP A 745 6.90 -20.12 -2.62
CA TRP A 745 5.72 -19.68 -3.37
C TRP A 745 4.59 -19.22 -2.44
N LEU A 746 4.33 -20.00 -1.38
CA LEU A 746 3.35 -19.65 -0.36
C LEU A 746 3.79 -18.38 0.40
N LEU A 747 5.05 -18.28 0.81
CA LEU A 747 5.59 -17.09 1.47
C LEU A 747 5.46 -15.84 0.58
N SER A 748 5.64 -15.94 -0.74
CA SER A 748 5.38 -14.82 -1.65
C SER A 748 3.92 -14.37 -1.58
N LEU A 749 2.96 -15.30 -1.54
CA LEU A 749 1.54 -14.95 -1.37
C LEU A 749 1.24 -14.39 0.04
N ARG A 750 1.89 -14.87 1.11
CA ARG A 750 1.79 -14.27 2.46
C ARG A 750 2.34 -12.83 2.49
N SER A 751 3.46 -12.56 1.81
CA SER A 751 4.00 -11.21 1.64
C SER A 751 3.04 -10.31 0.87
N LEU A 752 2.39 -10.83 -0.18
CA LEU A 752 1.37 -10.06 -0.90
C LEU A 752 0.12 -9.81 -0.04
N GLU A 753 -0.30 -10.74 0.81
CA GLU A 753 -1.36 -10.51 1.80
C GLU A 753 -0.98 -9.41 2.80
N ILE A 754 0.26 -9.40 3.30
CA ILE A 754 0.78 -8.37 4.21
C ILE A 754 0.70 -6.99 3.54
N ALA A 755 1.25 -6.85 2.32
CA ALA A 755 1.14 -5.63 1.53
C ALA A 755 -0.34 -5.25 1.27
N THR A 756 -1.21 -6.23 1.04
CA THR A 756 -2.65 -6.01 0.86
C THR A 756 -3.34 -5.45 2.10
N GLN A 757 -2.93 -5.85 3.30
CA GLN A 757 -3.47 -5.29 4.54
C GLN A 757 -2.90 -3.89 4.83
N VAL A 758 -1.64 -3.62 4.52
CA VAL A 758 -1.08 -2.25 4.54
C VAL A 758 -1.88 -1.34 3.62
N TYR A 759 -2.11 -1.73 2.37
CA TYR A 759 -2.88 -0.91 1.42
C TYR A 759 -4.37 -0.77 1.75
N LYS A 760 -4.95 -1.56 2.67
CA LYS A 760 -6.32 -1.33 3.18
C LYS A 760 -6.42 -0.13 4.12
N THR A 761 -5.33 0.32 4.75
CA THR A 761 -5.32 1.59 5.52
C THR A 761 -5.04 2.81 4.63
N LEU A 762 -4.84 2.60 3.32
CA LEU A 762 -4.41 3.61 2.35
C LEU A 762 -5.49 3.81 1.25
N PRO A 763 -6.68 4.35 1.60
CA PRO A 763 -7.79 4.48 0.66
C PRO A 763 -7.42 5.35 -0.55
N GLY A 764 -7.80 4.90 -1.75
CA GLY A 764 -7.49 5.57 -3.02
C GLY A 764 -6.07 5.31 -3.56
N ALA A 765 -5.15 4.75 -2.77
CA ALA A 765 -3.79 4.46 -3.24
C ALA A 765 -3.76 3.41 -4.35
N THR A 766 -2.93 3.64 -5.37
CA THR A 766 -2.69 2.71 -6.49
C THR A 766 -1.27 2.17 -6.44
N VAL A 767 -1.02 1.02 -7.07
CA VAL A 767 0.30 0.38 -7.18
C VAL A 767 0.74 0.31 -8.63
N SER A 768 2.06 0.39 -8.88
CA SER A 768 2.64 0.19 -10.21
C SER A 768 2.54 -1.28 -10.63
N CYS A 769 2.10 -1.54 -11.86
CA CYS A 769 2.10 -2.88 -12.44
C CYS A 769 3.50 -3.51 -12.53
N GLU A 770 4.56 -2.70 -12.59
CA GLU A 770 5.95 -3.15 -12.70
C GLU A 770 6.44 -3.95 -11.48
N VAL A 771 5.76 -3.83 -10.33
CA VAL A 771 6.06 -4.64 -9.13
C VAL A 771 5.99 -6.14 -9.41
N ALA A 772 5.22 -6.56 -10.43
CA ALA A 772 5.13 -7.95 -10.86
C ALA A 772 6.43 -8.50 -11.51
N GLU A 773 7.33 -7.64 -12.02
CA GLU A 773 8.61 -8.07 -12.59
C GLU A 773 9.69 -8.31 -11.52
N GLN A 774 9.44 -7.83 -10.29
CA GLN A 774 10.28 -8.07 -9.11
C GLN A 774 10.10 -9.49 -8.56
N GLU A 775 10.93 -9.86 -7.59
CA GLU A 775 10.87 -11.14 -6.88
C GLU A 775 10.52 -10.89 -5.40
N LEU A 776 9.28 -11.20 -5.00
CA LEU A 776 8.69 -10.64 -3.77
C LEU A 776 9.34 -11.13 -2.46
N LEU A 777 10.10 -12.23 -2.47
CA LEU A 777 10.90 -12.68 -1.33
C LEU A 777 12.24 -11.95 -1.16
N LYS A 778 12.68 -11.18 -2.16
CA LYS A 778 13.89 -10.35 -2.08
C LYS A 778 13.58 -8.92 -1.60
N ALA A 779 12.33 -8.64 -1.25
CA ALA A 779 11.91 -7.40 -0.63
C ALA A 779 12.61 -7.19 0.73
N ARG A 780 13.24 -6.03 0.94
CA ARG A 780 13.88 -5.69 2.23
C ARG A 780 12.87 -5.34 3.33
N TRP A 781 11.66 -4.95 2.96
CA TRP A 781 10.60 -4.56 3.89
C TRP A 781 9.92 -5.73 4.65
N LEU A 782 10.24 -6.98 4.31
CA LEU A 782 9.56 -8.15 4.87
C LEU A 782 9.69 -8.21 6.41
N PRO A 783 8.59 -8.46 7.16
CA PRO A 783 8.68 -8.60 8.61
C PRO A 783 9.60 -9.74 9.01
N VAL A 784 10.34 -9.56 10.11
CA VAL A 784 11.38 -10.48 10.61
C VAL A 784 10.90 -11.94 10.68
N SER A 785 9.63 -12.15 11.01
CA SER A 785 9.00 -13.48 11.01
C SER A 785 9.02 -14.23 9.66
N ILE A 786 8.96 -13.54 8.52
CA ILE A 786 9.12 -14.13 7.17
C ILE A 786 10.59 -14.24 6.81
N THR A 787 11.38 -13.20 7.07
CA THR A 787 12.84 -13.19 6.82
C THR A 787 13.54 -14.36 7.53
N ASN A 788 13.14 -14.66 8.77
CA ASN A 788 13.65 -15.82 9.52
C ASN A 788 13.20 -17.17 8.93
N MET A 789 12.06 -17.26 8.24
CA MET A 789 11.66 -18.48 7.53
C MET A 789 12.49 -18.69 6.26
N ILE A 790 12.80 -17.62 5.52
CA ILE A 790 13.65 -17.65 4.32
C ILE A 790 15.10 -18.00 4.71
N GLN A 791 15.67 -17.31 5.70
CA GLN A 791 17.05 -17.57 6.14
C GLN A 791 17.24 -18.96 6.78
N ALA A 792 16.18 -19.56 7.32
CA ALA A 792 16.22 -20.92 7.87
C ALA A 792 16.37 -22.02 6.80
N GLU A 793 16.23 -21.73 5.49
CA GLU A 793 16.43 -22.71 4.41
C GLU A 793 17.83 -23.36 4.45
N ALA A 794 18.83 -22.70 5.07
CA ALA A 794 20.17 -23.25 5.27
C ALA A 794 20.23 -24.48 6.20
N ASN A 795 19.21 -24.72 7.04
CA ASN A 795 19.20 -25.80 8.05
C ASN A 795 17.85 -26.55 8.10
N ILE A 796 17.81 -27.69 7.40
CA ILE A 796 16.94 -28.86 7.65
C ILE A 796 15.42 -28.57 7.80
N ILE A 797 14.69 -28.80 6.71
CA ILE A 797 13.25 -29.14 6.66
C ILE A 797 12.36 -28.31 7.60
N ARG A 798 11.80 -27.20 7.09
CA ARG A 798 10.61 -26.55 7.65
C ARG A 798 9.44 -26.57 6.67
N HIS A 799 8.24 -26.53 7.20
CA HIS A 799 7.07 -27.08 6.54
C HIS A 799 6.20 -25.99 5.90
N PHE A 800 5.54 -26.35 4.80
CA PHE A 800 4.49 -25.55 4.18
C PHE A 800 3.37 -25.21 5.18
N LYS A 801 3.15 -26.09 6.18
CA LYS A 801 2.30 -25.87 7.37
C LYS A 801 2.68 -24.63 8.17
N ASP A 802 3.98 -24.37 8.37
CA ASP A 802 4.47 -23.30 9.25
C ASP A 802 4.17 -21.93 8.65
N ALA A 803 4.44 -21.77 7.34
CA ALA A 803 4.15 -20.56 6.57
C ALA A 803 2.64 -20.26 6.43
N ALA A 804 1.79 -21.29 6.47
CA ALA A 804 0.34 -21.13 6.46
C ALA A 804 -0.26 -20.82 7.85
N SER A 805 0.34 -21.36 8.92
CA SER A 805 -0.26 -21.35 10.27
C SER A 805 -0.12 -20.02 11.00
N ILE A 806 0.93 -19.23 10.73
CA ILE A 806 1.01 -17.86 11.27
C ILE A 806 0.02 -16.97 10.51
N SER A 807 -0.82 -16.24 11.24
CA SER A 807 -1.80 -15.33 10.65
C SER A 807 -1.14 -14.05 10.13
N VAL A 808 -1.73 -13.44 9.11
CA VAL A 808 -1.26 -12.16 8.54
C VAL A 808 -1.21 -11.06 9.61
N ALA A 809 -2.15 -11.04 10.56
CA ALA A 809 -2.15 -10.12 11.70
C ALA A 809 -0.90 -10.25 12.59
N GLN A 810 -0.42 -11.47 12.86
CA GLN A 810 0.78 -11.75 13.66
C GLN A 810 2.10 -11.45 12.91
N HIS A 811 2.06 -11.32 11.58
CA HIS A 811 3.16 -10.78 10.79
C HIS A 811 3.17 -9.25 10.79
N LEU A 812 1.98 -8.63 10.64
CA LEU A 812 1.76 -7.18 10.66
C LEU A 812 2.13 -6.56 12.01
N SER A 813 1.75 -7.20 13.13
CA SER A 813 2.12 -6.77 14.50
C SER A 813 3.62 -6.91 14.83
N LYS A 814 4.46 -7.17 13.82
CA LYS A 814 5.92 -7.27 13.87
C LYS A 814 6.60 -6.46 12.75
N MET A 815 5.84 -5.59 12.07
CA MET A 815 6.37 -4.62 11.11
C MET A 815 6.62 -3.28 11.81
N THR A 816 7.72 -2.61 11.47
CA THR A 816 7.96 -1.22 11.85
C THR A 816 7.32 -0.25 10.87
N ARG A 817 7.12 1.02 11.28
CA ARG A 817 6.77 2.13 10.39
C ARG A 817 7.71 2.22 9.18
N ALA A 818 9.01 2.05 9.40
CA ALA A 818 10.02 2.07 8.35
C ALA A 818 9.86 0.90 7.34
N GLN A 819 9.51 -0.30 7.80
CA GLN A 819 9.14 -1.41 6.92
C GLN A 819 7.84 -1.12 6.15
N CYS A 820 6.85 -0.47 6.77
CA CYS A 820 5.63 -0.06 6.07
C CYS A 820 5.93 0.98 4.98
N PHE A 821 6.81 1.96 5.22
CA PHE A 821 7.26 2.91 4.19
C PHE A 821 8.05 2.22 3.06
N ALA A 822 8.95 1.29 3.35
CA ALA A 822 9.67 0.53 2.34
C ALA A 822 8.73 -0.39 1.50
N CYS A 823 7.69 -0.94 2.12
CA CYS A 823 6.63 -1.68 1.44
C CYS A 823 5.84 -0.76 0.49
N VAL A 824 5.40 0.41 0.98
CA VAL A 824 4.73 1.41 0.16
C VAL A 824 5.63 1.83 -1.01
N ALA A 825 6.90 2.18 -0.77
CA ALA A 825 7.83 2.61 -1.82
C ALA A 825 8.03 1.57 -2.94
N MET A 826 8.18 0.30 -2.59
CA MET A 826 8.33 -0.78 -3.57
C MET A 826 7.08 -0.94 -4.45
N PHE A 827 5.88 -0.83 -3.88
CA PHE A 827 4.61 -0.98 -4.64
C PHE A 827 4.18 0.31 -5.35
N GLN A 828 4.55 1.50 -4.86
CA GLN A 828 4.31 2.78 -5.52
C GLN A 828 5.14 2.94 -6.80
N SER A 829 6.43 2.61 -6.73
CA SER A 829 7.36 2.69 -7.86
C SER A 829 7.35 1.46 -8.76
N GLY A 830 7.07 0.28 -8.19
CA GLY A 830 7.27 -1.02 -8.84
C GLY A 830 8.73 -1.51 -8.83
N ARG A 831 9.68 -0.75 -8.27
CA ARG A 831 11.13 -1.06 -8.37
C ARG A 831 12.01 -0.70 -7.18
N PHE A 832 11.70 0.32 -6.39
CA PHE A 832 12.57 0.76 -5.29
C PHE A 832 12.47 -0.18 -4.07
N ASN A 833 13.40 -1.13 -3.99
CA ASN A 833 13.52 -2.10 -2.91
C ASN A 833 14.41 -1.56 -1.76
N ILE A 834 13.96 -0.46 -1.17
CA ILE A 834 14.69 0.35 -0.19
C ILE A 834 14.85 -0.38 1.13
N ASP A 835 15.99 -0.15 1.78
CA ASP A 835 16.31 -0.69 3.11
C ASP A 835 15.54 0.03 4.22
N PRO A 836 14.74 -0.69 5.06
CA PRO A 836 14.02 -0.08 6.17
C PRO A 836 14.92 0.70 7.14
N GLU A 837 16.17 0.28 7.34
CA GLU A 837 17.09 1.02 8.24
C GLU A 837 17.36 2.45 7.78
N LYS A 838 17.36 2.69 6.45
CA LYS A 838 17.49 4.03 5.85
C LYS A 838 16.22 4.90 6.03
N LEU A 839 15.09 4.32 6.50
CA LEU A 839 13.79 4.99 6.66
C LEU A 839 13.37 5.17 8.13
N ASN A 840 14.24 4.87 9.09
CA ASN A 840 13.91 4.98 10.52
C ASN A 840 13.43 6.38 10.93
N GLU A 841 14.07 7.45 10.47
CA GLU A 841 13.71 8.84 10.82
C GLU A 841 12.71 9.49 9.83
N VAL A 842 12.01 8.68 9.01
CA VAL A 842 11.05 9.18 7.99
C VAL A 842 9.63 9.27 8.55
N VAL A 843 9.07 10.48 8.56
CA VAL A 843 7.69 10.77 9.00
C VAL A 843 6.65 10.70 7.86
N ALA A 844 7.06 10.86 6.61
CA ALA A 844 6.15 10.76 5.46
C ALA A 844 6.89 10.46 4.13
N LEU A 845 6.14 10.10 3.09
CA LEU A 845 6.63 9.75 1.77
C LEU A 845 5.70 10.34 0.70
N CYS A 846 6.22 11.17 -0.21
CA CYS A 846 5.51 11.66 -1.39
C CYS A 846 5.94 10.89 -2.64
N SER A 847 4.97 10.52 -3.49
CA SER A 847 5.19 9.94 -4.81
C SER A 847 4.07 10.41 -5.74
N GLU A 848 4.42 11.05 -6.86
CA GLU A 848 3.41 11.70 -7.73
C GLU A 848 2.48 12.62 -6.89
N ASP A 849 1.16 12.50 -7.06
CA ASP A 849 0.14 13.23 -6.28
C ASP A 849 -0.34 12.45 -5.03
N SER A 850 0.47 11.51 -4.51
CA SER A 850 0.15 10.68 -3.34
C SER A 850 1.14 10.93 -2.19
N ILE A 851 0.63 11.32 -1.03
CA ILE A 851 1.40 11.48 0.22
C ILE A 851 0.97 10.41 1.23
N PHE A 852 1.95 9.65 1.71
CA PHE A 852 1.80 8.65 2.76
C PHE A 852 2.41 9.22 4.04
N VAL A 853 1.62 9.40 5.08
CA VAL A 853 2.03 10.11 6.32
C VAL A 853 1.94 9.15 7.49
N ALA A 854 2.93 9.18 8.39
CA ALA A 854 2.91 8.37 9.60
C ALA A 854 1.68 8.71 10.45
N GLU A 855 0.93 7.70 10.92
CA GLU A 855 -0.32 7.89 11.65
C GLU A 855 -0.11 8.65 12.97
N ILE A 856 1.07 8.51 13.59
CA ILE A 856 1.50 9.23 14.80
C ILE A 856 1.55 10.76 14.62
N LEU A 857 1.72 11.27 13.39
CA LEU A 857 1.71 12.69 13.08
C LEU A 857 0.27 13.25 12.95
N LEU A 858 -0.73 12.37 12.89
CA LEU A 858 -2.13 12.66 12.56
C LEU A 858 -3.14 12.08 13.57
N SER A 859 -2.65 11.55 14.69
CA SER A 859 -3.40 10.88 15.75
C SER A 859 -3.18 11.57 17.09
N ASP A 860 -4.08 11.31 18.04
CA ASP A 860 -3.84 11.59 19.45
C ASP A 860 -2.73 10.69 20.00
N PRO A 861 -1.78 11.19 20.82
CA PRO A 861 -0.78 10.36 21.49
C PRO A 861 -1.37 9.32 22.47
N SER A 862 -2.65 9.42 22.88
CA SER A 862 -3.33 8.34 23.64
C SER A 862 -3.85 7.18 22.78
N ALA A 863 -3.79 7.28 21.45
CA ALA A 863 -4.32 6.25 20.56
C ALA A 863 -3.43 5.00 20.49
N ASP A 864 -4.05 3.82 20.47
CA ASP A 864 -3.37 2.52 20.45
C ASP A 864 -2.30 2.41 19.33
N PRO A 865 -1.00 2.24 19.68
CA PRO A 865 0.09 2.13 18.71
C PRO A 865 0.11 0.81 17.94
N SER A 866 -0.82 -0.13 18.17
CA SER A 866 -0.92 -1.40 17.42
C SER A 866 -1.30 -1.24 15.94
N ARG A 867 -1.72 -0.04 15.52
CA ARG A 867 -2.08 0.27 14.14
C ARG A 867 -0.87 0.33 13.21
N LEU A 868 -1.09 0.06 11.93
CA LEU A 868 -0.06 -0.01 10.88
C LEU A 868 0.65 1.30 10.54
N GLY A 869 0.36 2.38 11.25
CA GLY A 869 1.28 3.51 11.37
C GLY A 869 1.39 4.41 10.15
N ILE A 870 0.57 4.24 9.10
CA ILE A 870 0.57 5.08 7.89
C ILE A 870 -0.87 5.32 7.39
N ARG A 871 -1.18 6.58 7.04
CA ARG A 871 -2.37 7.01 6.29
C ARG A 871 -1.99 7.53 4.90
N HIS A 872 -2.92 7.47 3.95
CA HIS A 872 -2.76 8.03 2.60
C HIS A 872 -3.56 9.33 2.42
N MET A 873 -3.01 10.25 1.65
CA MET A 873 -3.57 11.54 1.26
C MET A 873 -3.26 11.83 -0.21
N VAL A 874 -4.14 12.57 -0.89
CA VAL A 874 -3.82 13.17 -2.20
C VAL A 874 -3.19 14.55 -2.01
N GLY A 875 -2.10 14.79 -2.73
CA GLY A 875 -1.33 16.04 -2.69
C GLY A 875 0.07 15.86 -3.27
N ASN A 876 0.70 16.96 -3.68
CA ASN A 876 2.03 16.96 -4.28
C ASN A 876 2.90 18.04 -3.59
N ILE A 877 4.22 17.85 -3.59
CA ILE A 877 5.20 18.71 -2.91
C ILE A 877 6.11 19.51 -3.87
N GLY A 878 5.81 19.47 -5.17
CA GLY A 878 6.56 20.16 -6.22
C GLY A 878 7.91 19.50 -6.53
N LYS A 879 7.97 18.16 -6.49
CA LYS A 879 9.18 17.37 -6.78
C LYS A 879 8.85 16.13 -7.60
N THR A 880 9.74 15.81 -8.54
CA THR A 880 9.75 14.56 -9.31
C THR A 880 10.37 13.42 -8.49
N GLY A 881 10.07 12.18 -8.85
CA GLY A 881 10.53 10.99 -8.12
C GLY A 881 9.78 10.76 -6.80
N MET A 882 10.42 10.05 -5.88
CA MET A 882 9.91 9.77 -4.54
C MET A 882 10.69 10.54 -3.48
N THR A 883 9.98 11.29 -2.65
CA THR A 883 10.59 12.11 -1.58
C THR A 883 10.17 11.61 -0.21
N PHE A 884 11.15 11.19 0.58
CA PHE A 884 11.03 10.74 1.96
C PHE A 884 11.26 11.96 2.88
N MET A 885 10.27 12.26 3.71
CA MET A 885 10.24 13.42 4.60
C MET A 885 10.82 13.02 5.96
N VAL A 886 11.85 13.73 6.42
CA VAL A 886 12.49 13.51 7.72
C VAL A 886 12.32 14.73 8.63
N SER A 887 12.18 14.49 9.93
CA SER A 887 12.19 15.56 10.95
C SER A 887 13.55 16.29 10.97
N PRO A 888 13.61 17.58 11.38
CA PRO A 888 14.88 18.27 11.60
C PRO A 888 15.65 17.66 12.78
N LEU A 889 16.98 17.66 12.71
CA LEU A 889 17.84 17.12 13.78
C LEU A 889 17.81 17.96 15.07
N GLU A 890 17.70 19.28 14.93
CA GLU A 890 17.59 20.24 16.05
C GLU A 890 16.28 21.03 15.92
N PRO A 891 15.13 20.41 16.25
CA PRO A 891 13.84 21.08 16.20
C PRO A 891 13.76 22.16 17.29
N ARG A 892 13.18 23.31 16.95
CA ARG A 892 13.32 24.54 17.76
C ARG A 892 12.08 24.79 18.62
N ILE A 893 12.29 25.21 19.86
CA ILE A 893 11.22 25.64 20.77
C ILE A 893 11.33 27.16 20.97
N ARG A 894 10.19 27.85 21.09
CA ARG A 894 10.16 29.29 21.36
C ARG A 894 10.83 29.61 22.71
N PRO A 895 11.83 30.52 22.75
CA PRO A 895 12.43 30.95 24.01
C PRO A 895 11.43 31.74 24.84
N LEU A 896 11.58 31.66 26.17
CA LEU A 896 10.71 32.37 27.11
C LEU A 896 10.82 33.89 26.93
N GLY A 897 9.69 34.57 27.11
CA GLY A 897 9.62 36.03 27.13
C GLY A 897 10.15 36.62 28.44
N HIS A 898 10.02 37.94 28.58
CA HIS A 898 10.30 38.67 29.83
C HIS A 898 9.07 39.48 30.29
N ASP A 899 7.91 39.19 29.73
CA ASP A 899 6.63 39.80 30.10
C ASP A 899 5.92 38.92 31.12
N ALA A 900 6.02 39.33 32.39
CA ALA A 900 5.42 38.61 33.52
C ALA A 900 3.88 38.64 33.54
N SER A 901 3.21 39.31 32.60
CA SER A 901 1.74 39.28 32.48
C SER A 901 1.21 38.08 31.70
N LEU A 902 2.09 37.30 31.06
CA LEU A 902 1.72 36.16 30.19
C LEU A 902 1.61 34.81 30.93
N VAL A 903 2.08 34.73 32.17
CA VAL A 903 2.12 33.51 32.99
C VAL A 903 1.35 33.80 34.29
N SER A 904 0.23 33.09 34.52
CA SER A 904 -0.65 33.29 35.68
C SER A 904 -0.70 32.09 36.63
N HIS A 905 -0.49 30.86 36.12
CA HIS A 905 -0.51 29.58 36.86
C HIS A 905 -1.61 29.54 37.92
N ARG A 906 -2.87 29.65 37.47
CA ARG A 906 -4.04 29.69 38.36
C ARG A 906 -4.25 28.34 39.03
N GLY A 907 -4.74 28.31 40.26
CA GLY A 907 -5.11 27.04 40.92
C GLY A 907 -6.16 26.29 40.10
N TYR A 908 -5.97 24.97 39.94
CA TYR A 908 -6.90 24.11 39.20
C TYR A 908 -8.23 23.96 39.95
N ASP A 909 -9.34 24.19 39.27
CA ASP A 909 -10.70 24.20 39.85
C ASP A 909 -11.48 22.88 39.65
N GLY A 910 -10.88 21.91 38.97
CA GLY A 910 -11.52 20.65 38.59
C GLY A 910 -12.25 20.70 37.23
N ALA A 911 -12.27 21.83 36.54
CA ALA A 911 -12.94 21.94 35.25
C ALA A 911 -12.08 21.37 34.11
N HIS A 912 -12.72 20.55 33.27
CA HIS A 912 -12.16 20.05 32.02
C HIS A 912 -12.43 21.05 30.89
N GLY A 913 -11.40 21.80 30.51
CA GLY A 913 -11.44 22.84 29.49
C GLY A 913 -10.60 22.51 28.24
N ASN A 914 -10.81 23.31 27.20
CA ASN A 914 -9.97 23.34 26.01
C ASN A 914 -9.61 24.80 25.72
N SER A 915 -8.47 25.25 26.23
CA SER A 915 -7.95 26.60 26.04
C SER A 915 -7.15 26.73 24.73
N PHE A 916 -6.59 25.62 24.25
CA PHE A 916 -5.68 25.55 23.10
C PHE A 916 -6.38 25.44 21.73
N LYS A 917 -7.58 26.04 21.57
CA LYS A 917 -8.38 25.95 20.33
C LYS A 917 -7.72 26.59 19.11
N GLY A 918 -6.82 27.55 19.33
CA GLY A 918 -6.02 28.19 18.29
C GLY A 918 -4.86 27.36 17.77
N THR A 919 -4.59 26.19 18.40
CA THR A 919 -3.41 25.36 18.12
C THR A 919 -3.59 24.52 16.87
N SER A 920 -2.55 24.51 16.03
CA SER A 920 -2.55 23.90 14.71
C SER A 920 -1.16 23.43 14.30
N LEU A 921 -1.08 22.23 13.71
CA LEU A 921 0.15 21.67 13.15
C LEU A 921 0.26 21.95 11.66
N HIS A 922 1.44 22.39 11.21
CA HIS A 922 1.76 22.78 9.83
C HIS A 922 3.03 22.10 9.34
N LEU A 923 2.93 21.33 8.27
CA LEU A 923 4.08 20.76 7.58
C LEU A 923 4.63 21.75 6.55
N SER A 924 5.93 22.00 6.61
CA SER A 924 6.69 22.79 5.63
C SER A 924 8.03 22.10 5.32
N PHE A 925 8.83 22.68 4.41
CA PHE A 925 10.11 22.11 3.98
C PHE A 925 11.26 23.11 4.08
N THR A 926 12.44 22.63 4.44
CA THR A 926 13.67 23.43 4.31
C THR A 926 14.26 23.30 2.89
N THR A 927 15.40 23.93 2.67
CA THR A 927 16.20 23.80 1.44
C THR A 927 17.09 22.55 1.44
N TRP A 928 17.16 21.79 2.53
CA TRP A 928 17.99 20.60 2.62
C TRP A 928 17.33 19.39 1.94
N THR A 929 18.08 18.76 1.02
CA THR A 929 17.73 17.50 0.37
C THR A 929 18.97 16.65 0.19
N MET A 930 18.88 15.34 0.45
CA MET A 930 19.97 14.39 0.26
C MET A 930 19.49 13.18 -0.56
N PRO A 931 20.26 12.67 -1.54
CA PRO A 931 19.90 11.45 -2.26
C PRO A 931 19.87 10.24 -1.32
N LEU A 932 18.87 9.37 -1.43
CA LEU A 932 18.73 8.19 -0.57
C LEU A 932 19.64 7.03 -1.01
N GLU A 933 19.93 6.94 -2.31
CA GLU A 933 20.85 5.97 -2.89
C GLU A 933 22.02 6.71 -3.55
N TRP A 934 23.21 6.56 -2.94
CA TRP A 934 24.48 7.16 -3.40
C TRP A 934 25.35 6.16 -4.19
N GLU A 935 24.92 4.90 -4.26
CA GLU A 935 25.73 3.78 -4.75
C GLU A 935 25.87 3.78 -6.29
N ASN A 936 24.91 4.37 -7.01
CA ASN A 936 24.95 4.57 -8.47
C ASN A 936 25.60 5.93 -8.84
N THR A 937 26.93 6.03 -8.73
CA THR A 937 27.65 7.26 -9.11
C THR A 937 27.78 7.42 -10.64
N GLY A 938 26.77 8.04 -11.26
CA GLY A 938 26.83 8.41 -12.69
C GLY A 938 25.50 8.83 -13.33
N GLU A 939 24.37 8.52 -12.71
CA GLU A 939 23.04 8.91 -13.20
C GLU A 939 22.72 10.36 -12.81
N ILE A 940 22.26 11.17 -13.78
CA ILE A 940 21.98 12.60 -13.59
C ILE A 940 20.63 12.79 -12.86
N ASP A 941 19.64 11.98 -13.24
CA ASP A 941 18.29 12.03 -12.70
C ASP A 941 18.15 11.03 -11.54
N GLN A 942 18.49 11.47 -10.34
CA GLN A 942 18.19 10.72 -9.11
C GLN A 942 16.68 10.73 -8.84
N GLU A 943 16.11 9.59 -8.45
CA GLU A 943 14.66 9.42 -8.32
C GLU A 943 14.17 9.23 -6.87
N THR A 944 15.09 9.15 -5.89
CA THR A 944 14.75 8.97 -4.46
C THR A 944 15.56 9.92 -3.58
N PHE A 945 14.87 10.77 -2.82
CA PHE A 945 15.49 11.80 -1.98
C PHE A 945 14.94 11.79 -0.55
N LEU A 946 15.80 12.06 0.43
CA LEU A 946 15.42 12.56 1.75
C LEU A 946 15.25 14.09 1.67
N ARG A 947 14.23 14.63 2.31
CA ARG A 947 13.95 16.07 2.42
C ARG A 947 13.61 16.44 3.86
N GLU A 948 14.32 17.41 4.41
CA GLU A 948 14.06 17.90 5.77
C GLU A 948 12.74 18.67 5.78
N SER A 949 11.86 18.25 6.69
CA SER A 949 10.45 18.60 6.70
C SER A 949 10.05 19.03 8.11
N VAL A 950 9.71 20.30 8.27
CA VAL A 950 9.45 20.92 9.58
C VAL A 950 7.96 20.83 9.88
N VAL A 951 7.61 20.20 11.01
CA VAL A 951 6.26 20.23 11.58
C VAL A 951 6.22 21.34 12.62
N SER A 952 5.70 22.51 12.27
CA SER A 952 5.57 23.64 13.19
C SER A 952 4.22 23.63 13.91
N VAL A 953 4.28 23.72 15.25
CA VAL A 953 3.16 24.07 16.13
C VAL A 953 2.93 25.58 16.03
N GLN A 954 1.75 25.99 15.60
CA GLN A 954 1.30 27.37 15.68
C GLN A 954 0.01 27.49 16.49
N ASP A 955 -0.05 28.46 17.39
CA ASP A 955 -1.23 28.79 18.17
C ASP A 955 -1.66 30.24 17.91
N ASN A 956 -2.94 30.45 17.60
CA ASN A 956 -3.49 31.76 17.23
C ASN A 956 -2.66 32.46 16.11
N GLY A 957 -2.14 31.66 15.16
CA GLY A 957 -1.27 32.12 14.06
C GLY A 957 0.16 32.50 14.46
N LYS A 958 0.58 32.30 15.71
CA LYS A 958 1.96 32.53 16.20
C LYS A 958 2.71 31.21 16.31
N TRP A 959 4.01 31.21 16.02
CA TRP A 959 4.85 30.02 16.13
C TRP A 959 5.25 29.73 17.59
N VAL A 960 5.07 28.47 18.01
CA VAL A 960 5.34 27.98 19.38
C VAL A 960 6.57 27.06 19.42
N ALA A 961 6.63 26.09 18.51
CA ALA A 961 7.75 25.15 18.39
C ALA A 961 7.72 24.46 17.03
N ASP A 962 8.82 23.82 16.67
CA ASP A 962 8.87 22.75 15.68
C ASP A 962 8.96 21.42 16.44
N ILE A 963 8.14 20.44 16.07
CA ILE A 963 8.06 19.14 16.75
C ILE A 963 8.66 18.01 15.91
N ASP A 964 9.35 17.10 16.59
CA ASP A 964 9.53 15.72 16.13
C ASP A 964 8.55 14.81 16.88
N VAL A 965 7.82 13.99 16.13
CA VAL A 965 6.88 13.00 16.66
C VAL A 965 7.53 11.62 16.82
N LEU A 966 8.69 11.36 16.21
CA LEU A 966 9.35 10.05 16.30
C LEU A 966 9.98 9.79 17.68
N GLY A 967 10.21 10.84 18.48
CA GLY A 967 10.49 10.72 19.91
C GLY A 967 9.43 9.93 20.69
N ILE A 968 8.16 9.98 20.28
CA ILE A 968 7.05 9.26 20.95
C ILE A 968 7.18 7.74 20.75
N GLU A 969 7.69 7.27 19.60
CA GLU A 969 7.97 5.84 19.38
C GLU A 969 9.15 5.33 20.21
N LYS A 970 10.06 6.24 20.59
CA LYS A 970 11.27 5.96 21.37
C LYS A 970 11.04 6.15 22.88
N SER A 971 9.98 6.86 23.26
CA SER A 971 9.60 7.19 24.65
C SER A 971 8.09 7.39 24.69
N CYS A 972 7.35 6.27 24.72
CA CYS A 972 5.89 6.29 24.81
C CYS A 972 5.44 7.03 26.08
N PRO A 973 4.45 7.93 26.00
CA PRO A 973 3.86 8.55 27.17
C PRO A 973 3.02 7.54 27.96
N ASP A 974 2.93 7.73 29.27
CA ASP A 974 2.01 6.97 30.12
C ASP A 974 0.57 7.44 29.84
N VAL A 975 -0.30 6.49 29.46
CA VAL A 975 -1.71 6.75 29.15
C VAL A 975 -2.58 6.07 30.23
N ILE A 976 -3.40 6.87 30.91
CA ILE A 976 -4.21 6.45 32.06
C ILE A 976 -5.70 6.71 31.80
N SER A 977 -6.57 5.87 32.35
CA SER A 977 -8.03 6.00 32.27
C SER A 977 -8.64 5.60 33.61
N PHE A 978 -9.62 6.37 34.09
CA PHE A 978 -10.26 6.18 35.40
C PHE A 978 -11.75 5.77 35.30
N GLN A 979 -12.19 5.24 34.15
CA GLN A 979 -13.62 5.04 33.85
C GLN A 979 -14.38 4.14 34.83
N ASP A 980 -13.72 3.20 35.51
CA ASP A 980 -14.33 2.22 36.42
C ASP A 980 -13.79 2.30 37.87
N CYS A 981 -13.34 3.47 38.35
CA CYS A 981 -12.82 3.57 39.72
C CYS A 981 -13.93 3.55 40.80
N ASP A 982 -13.84 2.64 41.77
CA ASP A 982 -14.73 2.55 42.95
C ASP A 982 -14.53 3.72 43.95
N CYS A 983 -13.59 4.63 43.67
CA CYS A 983 -13.34 5.87 44.41
C CYS A 983 -14.53 6.84 44.25
N LYS A 984 -15.55 6.66 45.10
CA LYS A 984 -16.61 7.66 45.31
C LYS A 984 -15.98 9.04 45.50
N SER A 985 -16.51 10.04 44.80
CA SER A 985 -16.04 11.42 44.83
C SER A 985 -16.10 12.00 46.26
N ASP A 986 -14.99 11.88 46.98
CA ASP A 986 -14.86 12.32 48.37
C ASP A 986 -14.69 13.84 48.41
N PRO A 987 -15.61 14.59 49.04
CA PRO A 987 -15.46 16.04 49.22
C PRO A 987 -14.22 16.45 50.04
N ASN A 988 -13.55 15.52 50.73
CA ASN A 988 -12.27 15.75 51.42
C ASN A 988 -11.02 15.65 50.51
N GLY A 989 -11.15 15.38 49.20
CA GLY A 989 -10.02 15.39 48.25
C GLY A 989 -9.25 16.72 48.14
N GLN A 990 -9.73 17.77 48.80
CA GLN A 990 -9.18 19.13 48.85
C GLN A 990 -7.74 19.24 49.41
N ALA A 991 -7.18 18.18 49.99
CA ALA A 991 -5.82 18.18 50.53
C ALA A 991 -4.75 18.31 49.42
N LEU A 992 -4.94 17.62 48.28
CA LEU A 992 -3.99 17.65 47.15
C LEU A 992 -4.18 18.90 46.26
N THR A 993 -5.40 19.43 46.15
CA THR A 993 -5.71 20.55 45.23
C THR A 993 -5.06 21.89 45.61
N GLN A 994 -4.40 22.01 46.76
CA GLN A 994 -3.76 23.27 47.19
C GLN A 994 -2.47 23.61 46.43
N ASN A 995 -1.90 22.69 45.66
CA ASN A 995 -0.68 22.91 44.89
C ASN A 995 -0.74 22.30 43.47
N VAL A 996 -1.90 22.43 42.82
CA VAL A 996 -2.13 22.04 41.42
C VAL A 996 -2.58 23.27 40.64
N VAL A 997 -2.01 23.50 39.45
CA VAL A 997 -2.33 24.67 38.61
C VAL A 997 -2.94 24.27 37.27
N SER A 998 -3.87 25.08 36.79
CA SER A 998 -4.39 25.07 35.42
C SER A 998 -3.36 25.73 34.50
N ILE A 999 -3.00 25.06 33.40
CA ILE A 999 -2.18 25.62 32.32
C ILE A 999 -3.10 25.91 31.14
N GLU A 1000 -3.28 27.20 30.83
CA GLU A 1000 -4.25 27.70 29.86
C GLU A 1000 -3.59 28.36 28.63
N SER A 1001 -2.27 28.55 28.64
CA SER A 1001 -1.51 29.13 27.52
C SER A 1001 -0.21 28.37 27.20
N TRP A 1002 0.32 28.59 25.98
CA TRP A 1002 1.64 28.08 25.60
C TRP A 1002 2.79 28.81 26.27
N GLU A 1003 2.54 30.00 26.82
CA GLU A 1003 3.48 30.74 27.66
C GLU A 1003 3.62 30.05 29.03
N GLU A 1004 2.50 29.68 29.67
CA GLU A 1004 2.47 28.93 30.94
C GLU A 1004 3.00 27.49 30.83
N PHE A 1005 2.82 26.85 29.66
CA PHE A 1005 3.35 25.51 29.41
C PHE A 1005 4.87 25.48 29.23
N LEU A 1006 5.42 26.49 28.55
CA LEU A 1006 6.87 26.59 28.32
C LEU A 1006 7.60 27.06 29.59
N ASP A 1007 7.01 27.98 30.37
CA ASP A 1007 7.54 28.43 31.67
C ASP A 1007 7.01 27.53 32.80
N LYS A 1008 7.64 26.36 32.97
CA LYS A 1008 7.08 25.23 33.72
C LYS A 1008 6.76 25.57 35.18
N PRO A 1009 5.55 25.24 35.69
CA PRO A 1009 5.24 25.44 37.10
C PRO A 1009 6.11 24.55 38.02
N PRO A 1010 6.42 24.99 39.25
CA PRO A 1010 7.19 24.21 40.23
C PRO A 1010 6.38 23.11 40.93
N CYS A 1011 5.17 22.82 40.43
CA CYS A 1011 4.18 21.91 40.97
C CYS A 1011 3.39 21.26 39.82
N VAL A 1012 2.35 20.48 40.13
CA VAL A 1012 1.57 19.74 39.12
C VAL A 1012 0.74 20.71 38.28
N GLY A 1013 0.96 20.69 36.96
CA GLY A 1013 0.20 21.45 35.97
C GLY A 1013 -0.77 20.58 35.18
N VAL A 1014 -2.06 20.88 35.25
CA VAL A 1014 -3.10 20.28 34.40
C VAL A 1014 -3.23 21.10 33.13
N LEU A 1015 -2.88 20.51 31.99
CA LEU A 1015 -2.90 21.15 30.69
C LEU A 1015 -4.31 21.08 30.08
N GLN A 1016 -4.97 22.22 29.90
CA GLN A 1016 -6.38 22.32 29.51
C GLN A 1016 -6.63 22.00 28.02
N THR A 1017 -6.45 20.73 27.63
CA THR A 1017 -6.47 20.23 26.25
C THR A 1017 -7.59 19.25 25.92
N ASN A 1018 -8.69 19.24 26.68
CA ASN A 1018 -9.79 18.28 26.52
C ASN A 1018 -10.30 18.19 25.05
N ASP A 1019 -10.35 16.97 24.52
CA ASP A 1019 -10.67 16.63 23.10
C ASP A 1019 -9.74 17.27 22.03
N ASN A 1020 -8.58 17.81 22.41
CA ASN A 1020 -7.65 18.54 21.54
C ASN A 1020 -6.37 17.75 21.21
N TRP A 1021 -6.51 16.65 20.44
CA TRP A 1021 -5.40 15.79 20.04
C TRP A 1021 -4.18 16.54 19.47
N VAL A 1022 -4.41 17.68 18.80
CA VAL A 1022 -3.39 18.53 18.18
C VAL A 1022 -2.49 19.16 19.25
N ALA A 1023 -3.09 19.73 20.30
CA ALA A 1023 -2.37 20.33 21.41
C ALA A 1023 -1.72 19.28 22.31
N ARG A 1024 -2.39 18.13 22.53
CA ARG A 1024 -1.85 16.98 23.27
C ARG A 1024 -0.59 16.43 22.59
N LEU A 1025 -0.64 16.18 21.28
CA LEU A 1025 0.51 15.74 20.48
C LEU A 1025 1.66 16.74 20.54
N ALA A 1026 1.37 18.03 20.36
CA ALA A 1026 2.36 19.09 20.43
C ALA A 1026 3.04 19.17 21.81
N ALA A 1027 2.28 19.11 22.90
CA ALA A 1027 2.80 19.16 24.27
C ALA A 1027 3.69 17.96 24.60
N VAL A 1028 3.24 16.75 24.26
CA VAL A 1028 4.00 15.50 24.46
C VAL A 1028 5.32 15.53 23.67
N SER A 1029 5.30 15.91 22.39
CA SER A 1029 6.51 16.09 21.59
C SER A 1029 7.47 17.10 22.23
N ILE A 1030 6.99 18.30 22.61
CA ILE A 1030 7.85 19.34 23.21
C ILE A 1030 8.50 18.85 24.51
N LEU A 1031 7.79 18.12 25.36
CA LEU A 1031 8.37 17.57 26.59
C LEU A 1031 9.40 16.47 26.32
N ILE A 1032 9.14 15.56 25.36
CA ILE A 1032 10.11 14.54 24.94
C ILE A 1032 11.38 15.19 24.34
N GLN A 1033 11.22 16.20 23.47
CA GLN A 1033 12.33 16.95 22.87
C GLN A 1033 13.19 17.68 23.93
N GLN A 1034 12.58 18.12 25.03
CA GLN A 1034 13.29 18.68 26.18
C GLN A 1034 13.91 17.62 27.12
N GLY A 1035 13.76 16.31 26.84
CA GLY A 1035 14.19 15.22 27.72
C GLY A 1035 13.29 14.97 28.94
N ASN A 1036 12.12 15.63 28.99
CA ASN A 1036 11.17 15.62 30.12
C ASN A 1036 9.91 14.80 29.84
N GLY A 1037 9.89 13.92 28.81
CA GLY A 1037 8.70 13.12 28.46
C GLY A 1037 8.15 12.28 29.62
N HIS A 1038 9.04 11.77 30.48
CA HIS A 1038 8.72 11.02 31.70
C HIS A 1038 8.05 11.85 32.81
N THR A 1039 7.89 13.17 32.64
CA THR A 1039 7.22 14.06 33.61
C THR A 1039 5.74 14.29 33.29
N ALA A 1040 5.22 13.67 32.22
CA ALA A 1040 3.87 13.87 31.72
C ALA A 1040 3.07 12.57 31.59
N ILE A 1041 1.79 12.65 31.96
CA ILE A 1041 0.79 11.61 31.70
C ILE A 1041 -0.31 12.13 30.79
N ILE A 1042 -0.99 11.22 30.09
CA ILE A 1042 -2.13 11.52 29.24
C ILE A 1042 -3.37 10.81 29.80
N LEU A 1043 -4.41 11.56 30.10
CA LEU A 1043 -5.70 11.02 30.56
C LEU A 1043 -6.56 10.68 29.35
N ASP A 1044 -6.74 9.41 28.99
CA ASP A 1044 -7.57 9.05 27.82
C ASP A 1044 -9.01 9.55 27.98
N LYS A 1045 -9.69 9.15 29.07
CA LYS A 1045 -11.10 9.49 29.36
C LYS A 1045 -11.40 9.49 30.87
N GLY A 1046 -12.34 10.33 31.27
CA GLY A 1046 -12.85 10.45 32.64
C GLY A 1046 -12.43 11.75 33.33
N GLU A 1047 -12.85 11.91 34.58
CA GLU A 1047 -12.34 12.95 35.49
C GLU A 1047 -11.04 12.46 36.16
N ILE A 1048 -10.18 13.37 36.62
CA ILE A 1048 -8.93 13.00 37.32
C ILE A 1048 -9.26 12.41 38.70
N CYS A 1049 -9.07 11.10 38.87
CA CYS A 1049 -9.13 10.45 40.18
C CYS A 1049 -7.78 10.57 40.91
N TRP A 1050 -7.62 11.61 41.72
CA TRP A 1050 -6.38 11.88 42.46
C TRP A 1050 -5.91 10.71 43.33
N ASN A 1051 -6.82 9.96 43.94
CA ASN A 1051 -6.47 8.80 44.76
C ASN A 1051 -5.86 7.66 43.92
N CYS A 1052 -6.48 7.33 42.77
CA CYS A 1052 -5.94 6.32 41.86
C CYS A 1052 -4.64 6.78 41.18
N LEU A 1053 -4.46 8.10 41.00
CA LEU A 1053 -3.21 8.67 40.49
C LEU A 1053 -2.07 8.56 41.52
N GLU A 1054 -2.35 8.82 42.80
CA GLU A 1054 -1.38 8.63 43.89
C GLU A 1054 -1.01 7.15 44.08
N GLU A 1055 -1.99 6.24 43.99
CA GLU A 1055 -1.78 4.79 44.01
C GLU A 1055 -0.98 4.28 42.80
N ALA A 1056 -1.19 4.85 41.60
CA ALA A 1056 -0.46 4.46 40.40
C ALA A 1056 1.03 4.86 40.42
N TYR A 1057 1.41 5.89 41.18
CA TYR A 1057 2.78 6.42 41.27
C TYR A 1057 3.37 6.39 42.69
N SER A 1058 2.88 5.51 43.57
CA SER A 1058 3.37 5.38 44.96
C SER A 1058 4.71 4.66 45.10
N ASP A 1059 5.02 3.74 44.18
CA ASP A 1059 6.24 2.93 44.18
C ASP A 1059 7.17 3.31 42.99
N PRO A 1060 8.50 3.27 43.14
CA PRO A 1060 9.26 2.91 44.35
C PRO A 1060 9.44 4.09 45.34
N GLU A 1061 9.15 5.31 44.92
CA GLU A 1061 9.02 6.50 45.76
C GLU A 1061 7.80 7.31 45.25
N PRO A 1062 6.95 7.90 46.11
CA PRO A 1062 5.76 8.62 45.66
C PRO A 1062 6.09 9.86 44.80
N HIS A 1063 5.70 9.84 43.52
CA HIS A 1063 6.02 10.93 42.58
C HIS A 1063 4.86 11.22 41.60
N ILE A 1064 4.03 12.22 41.92
CA ILE A 1064 2.97 12.66 40.99
C ILE A 1064 3.64 13.34 39.77
N PRO A 1065 3.26 12.97 38.52
CA PRO A 1065 3.76 13.61 37.30
C PRO A 1065 3.61 15.14 37.31
N GLN A 1066 4.60 15.86 36.77
CA GLN A 1066 4.58 17.33 36.71
C GLN A 1066 3.48 17.85 35.77
N PHE A 1067 3.16 17.11 34.70
CA PHE A 1067 2.14 17.48 33.73
C PHE A 1067 1.05 16.41 33.62
N ILE A 1068 -0.21 16.84 33.70
CA ILE A 1068 -1.38 16.01 33.42
C ILE A 1068 -2.05 16.57 32.17
N ILE A 1069 -2.02 15.81 31.07
CA ILE A 1069 -2.54 16.22 29.76
C ILE A 1069 -3.93 15.60 29.58
N ILE A 1070 -4.97 16.42 29.74
CA ILE A 1070 -6.38 16.02 29.52
C ILE A 1070 -6.81 16.21 28.07
#